data_AF-A0A835YT40-F1
#
_entry.id   AF-A0A835YT40-F1
#
_cell.length_a   1.000
_cell.length_b   1.000
_cell.length_c   1.000
_cell.angle_alpha   90.00
_cell.angle_beta   90.00
_cell.angle_gamma   90.00
#
_symmetry.space_group_name_H-M   'P 1'
#
loop_
_entity.id
_entity.type
_entity.pdbx_description
1 polymer ?
#
loop_
_entity_poly.entity_id
_entity_poly.type
_entity_poly.pdbx_seq_one_letter_code
_entity_poly.pdbx_strand_id
1 'polypeptide(L)'
;MNSSVASSLHDIEACTDPGVICQVLAGEVETLTTFVAYRDANDIREATSGLGTDETALIGILCNRTKSQMHRIDRAVHALYEKSLLQVVDGDIGGHFGDMVSYALQPKHVLGSLFLTKACSGVGCDESVVIDLVCTHNNEELEAIQAHWSAANDKPMIDKINAELDGDFKKLVIKLFQGCKSESTDVDENLAAQQATELYKATFARILGEASRAQIQAIKAAYERAQGASLQRAIEKECNGHFKRLLVALLAPSREAYIATALYRAFEGVGTNDARVARMLGCVDKPEMAAVCAYYVDTWGVALVEAIRDELSGCFEDAAVAWVAATDPTQGLEYANRGLPEDGGDDARSVAKAFFNERAALTDYIAQARPCLTVIAVVDAVAIRRACKGIGTKDKALIEVLCARSKDHLKRVNAYYHSLFGTSLLAEVHDETTGYYRQLMEYALMPTDDLDAMVVKQACDGLGTDETLLVEALAPLSNSRMIALKAKFEAKYGQPLIDRMNSELSGTLRTVIVALLRAVRDEGSAVDSELAANQAEQLHAAGAGRLGTDEETFISILTRASFEQVQAIKAAYERAQGASLESAIRSESRGDAENALLALLRTPHAGYAAALKRAFRGLGTDDAAVARALGSNDKPDVARIADIYLENFGQTLVEALKEELSGSFRLAAVTWVAAAAVAAPSDIAALTRDMPQKQEEERAPAAPAEAPEIPVVPPADLPAVTVVVAPQLAAAAVTKGEGKGGDDSDSDSSTDESSDGHASEASAHSSDGEGAEAQGWVMTPELQHLFALRRKVQRNGNKHRTRMLTQQIRAAIAAQQGAPAPVPKNPAKGRTPAQKRAARERRAAAAAAAAAHN
;
A
#
# COMPACT_ATOMS: atom_id res chain seq x y z
N MET A 1 24.16 5.48 9.23
CA MET A 1 23.44 4.71 8.20
C MET A 1 23.48 5.42 6.85
N ASN A 2 23.00 6.66 6.71
CA ASN A 2 23.07 7.38 5.42
C ASN A 2 24.49 7.52 4.82
N SER A 3 25.53 7.71 5.64
CA SER A 3 26.92 7.78 5.15
C SER A 3 27.50 6.43 4.72
N SER A 4 27.02 5.33 5.30
CA SER A 4 27.46 3.97 4.95
C SER A 4 26.81 3.52 3.66
N VAL A 5 25.50 3.78 3.52
CA VAL A 5 24.74 3.42 2.32
C VAL A 5 25.15 4.27 1.11
N ALA A 6 25.46 5.55 1.32
CA ALA A 6 25.99 6.42 0.25
C ALA A 6 27.41 6.04 -0.20
N SER A 7 28.26 5.58 0.74
CA SER A 7 29.60 5.04 0.41
C SER A 7 29.49 3.76 -0.40
N SER A 8 28.62 2.84 0.03
CA SER A 8 28.39 1.56 -0.63
C SER A 8 27.72 1.69 -2.00
N LEU A 9 26.82 2.67 -2.20
CA LEU A 9 26.29 2.98 -3.54
C LEU A 9 27.37 3.51 -4.50
N HIS A 10 28.27 4.36 -4.02
CA HIS A 10 29.42 4.84 -4.82
C HIS A 10 30.38 3.66 -5.15
N ASP A 11 30.58 2.74 -4.22
CA ASP A 11 31.38 1.53 -4.46
C ASP A 11 30.69 0.58 -5.46
N ILE A 12 29.36 0.46 -5.43
CA ILE A 12 28.55 -0.33 -6.39
C ILE A 12 28.57 0.30 -7.78
N GLU A 13 28.45 1.62 -7.89
CA GLU A 13 28.49 2.36 -9.18
C GLU A 13 29.87 2.32 -9.84
N ALA A 14 30.94 2.17 -9.05
CA ALA A 14 32.31 2.04 -9.53
C ALA A 14 32.77 0.58 -9.73
N CYS A 15 32.04 -0.40 -9.19
CA CYS A 15 32.41 -1.81 -9.25
C CYS A 15 31.89 -2.46 -10.54
N THR A 16 32.75 -3.23 -11.21
CA THR A 16 32.41 -4.01 -12.41
C THR A 16 32.34 -5.51 -12.15
N ASP A 17 32.65 -5.96 -10.92
CA ASP A 17 32.65 -7.35 -10.50
C ASP A 17 31.28 -7.73 -9.89
N PRO A 18 30.49 -8.61 -10.56
CA PRO A 18 29.17 -9.00 -10.09
C PRO A 18 29.16 -9.69 -8.71
N GLY A 19 30.22 -10.41 -8.34
CA GLY A 19 30.30 -11.11 -7.06
C GLY A 19 30.48 -10.15 -5.89
N VAL A 20 31.29 -9.12 -6.08
CA VAL A 20 31.51 -8.05 -5.08
C VAL A 20 30.25 -7.20 -4.91
N ILE A 21 29.57 -6.85 -6.01
CA ILE A 21 28.29 -6.13 -5.96
C ILE A 21 27.24 -6.92 -5.19
N CYS A 22 27.12 -8.23 -5.43
CA CYS A 22 26.18 -9.09 -4.71
C CYS A 22 26.50 -9.18 -3.22
N GLN A 23 27.77 -9.24 -2.83
CA GLN A 23 28.18 -9.27 -1.42
C GLN A 23 27.90 -7.95 -0.69
N VAL A 24 28.18 -6.81 -1.33
CA VAL A 24 27.88 -5.48 -0.76
C VAL A 24 26.37 -5.31 -0.60
N LEU A 25 25.60 -5.63 -1.64
CA LEU A 25 24.13 -5.57 -1.59
C LEU A 25 23.55 -6.50 -0.53
N ALA A 26 24.07 -7.72 -0.37
CA ALA A 26 23.63 -8.64 0.67
C ALA A 26 23.88 -8.07 2.08
N GLY A 27 25.04 -7.45 2.30
CA GLY A 27 25.37 -6.80 3.58
C GLY A 27 24.51 -5.57 3.89
N GLU A 28 24.16 -4.77 2.88
CA GLU A 28 23.24 -3.64 3.05
C GLU A 28 21.81 -4.09 3.37
N VAL A 29 21.32 -5.10 2.65
CA VAL A 29 20.01 -5.72 2.90
C VAL A 29 19.95 -6.30 4.31
N GLU A 30 21.00 -6.99 4.76
CA GLU A 30 21.09 -7.50 6.13
C GLU A 30 21.07 -6.38 7.17
N THR A 31 21.81 -5.29 6.94
CA THR A 31 21.85 -4.13 7.84
C THR A 31 20.49 -3.45 7.96
N LEU A 32 19.81 -3.22 6.83
CA LEU A 32 18.49 -2.58 6.78
C LEU A 32 17.41 -3.47 7.39
N THR A 33 17.39 -4.76 7.06
CA THR A 33 16.40 -5.70 7.61
C THR A 33 16.57 -5.91 9.11
N THR A 34 17.80 -5.83 9.61
CA THR A 34 18.10 -5.82 11.05
C THR A 34 17.58 -4.55 11.71
N PHE A 35 17.90 -3.37 11.18
CA PHE A 35 17.41 -2.09 11.71
C PHE A 35 15.88 -2.04 11.82
N VAL A 36 15.17 -2.48 10.77
CA VAL A 36 13.70 -2.54 10.77
C VAL A 36 13.20 -3.47 11.87
N ALA A 37 13.82 -4.64 12.06
CA ALA A 37 13.43 -5.56 13.12
C ALA A 37 13.61 -4.98 14.53
N TYR A 38 14.70 -4.25 14.78
CA TYR A 38 14.94 -3.56 16.06
C TYR A 38 13.95 -2.41 16.29
N ARG A 39 13.59 -1.67 15.25
CA ARG A 39 12.54 -0.65 15.35
C ARG A 39 11.19 -1.29 15.68
N ASP A 40 10.77 -2.29 14.92
CA ASP A 40 9.51 -3.00 15.14
C ASP A 40 9.45 -3.61 16.56
N ALA A 41 10.57 -4.14 17.07
CA ALA A 41 10.67 -4.64 18.43
C ALA A 41 10.43 -3.54 19.49
N ASN A 42 10.97 -2.34 19.28
CA ASN A 42 10.72 -1.19 20.16
C ASN A 42 9.28 -0.69 20.06
N ASP A 43 8.74 -0.56 18.85
CA ASP A 43 7.36 -0.12 18.61
C ASP A 43 6.35 -1.12 19.24
N ILE A 44 6.62 -2.43 19.18
CA ILE A 44 5.85 -3.47 19.89
C ILE A 44 5.96 -3.31 21.41
N ARG A 45 7.15 -2.99 21.92
CA ARG A 45 7.34 -2.79 23.36
C ARG A 45 6.57 -1.57 23.86
N GLU A 46 6.59 -0.47 23.10
CA GLU A 46 5.80 0.73 23.41
C GLU A 46 4.31 0.41 23.39
N ALA A 47 3.83 -0.30 22.38
CA ALA A 47 2.43 -0.71 22.25
C ALA A 47 1.93 -1.67 23.35
N THR A 48 2.85 -2.37 24.03
CA THR A 48 2.57 -3.29 25.17
C THR A 48 2.95 -2.71 26.54
N SER A 49 3.38 -1.44 26.60
CA SER A 49 3.80 -0.80 27.85
C SER A 49 2.73 0.17 28.37
N GLY A 50 2.19 -0.09 29.56
CA GLY A 50 1.29 0.83 30.26
C GLY A 50 0.00 0.18 30.77
N LEU A 51 -0.98 1.00 31.16
CA LEU A 51 -2.33 0.54 31.47
C LEU A 51 -3.14 0.47 30.18
N GLY A 52 -3.16 -0.71 29.56
CA GLY A 52 -3.80 -0.96 28.26
C GLY A 52 -2.79 -1.29 27.17
N THR A 53 -3.31 -1.65 26.00
CA THR A 53 -2.54 -2.09 24.83
C THR A 53 -2.90 -1.20 23.65
N ASP A 54 -1.94 -0.85 22.79
CA ASP A 54 -2.25 -0.25 21.48
C ASP A 54 -2.45 -1.37 20.45
N GLU A 55 -3.65 -1.92 20.38
CA GLU A 55 -3.96 -3.02 19.46
C GLU A 55 -3.83 -2.58 17.99
N THR A 56 -4.01 -1.29 17.68
CA THR A 56 -3.89 -0.77 16.32
C THR A 56 -2.43 -0.80 15.86
N ALA A 57 -1.50 -0.38 16.73
CA ALA A 57 -0.07 -0.47 16.47
C ALA A 57 0.38 -1.94 16.37
N LEU A 58 -0.07 -2.80 17.29
CA LEU A 58 0.27 -4.23 17.27
C LEU A 58 -0.22 -4.93 16.01
N ILE A 59 -1.47 -4.70 15.59
CA ILE A 59 -2.01 -5.22 14.33
C ILE A 59 -1.23 -4.65 13.14
N GLY A 60 -0.95 -3.34 13.17
CA GLY A 60 -0.19 -2.63 12.14
C GLY A 60 1.23 -3.13 11.95
N ILE A 61 1.81 -3.76 12.97
CA ILE A 61 3.13 -4.40 12.90
C ILE A 61 2.97 -5.89 12.64
N LEU A 62 2.41 -6.65 13.57
CA LEU A 62 2.38 -8.12 13.57
C LEU A 62 1.60 -8.70 12.39
N CYS A 63 0.47 -8.10 12.01
CA CYS A 63 -0.34 -8.59 10.89
C CYS A 63 0.14 -8.09 9.53
N ASN A 64 1.09 -7.15 9.52
CA ASN A 64 1.67 -6.61 8.31
C ASN A 64 3.04 -7.21 7.96
N ARG A 65 3.61 -8.12 8.76
CA ARG A 65 4.92 -8.74 8.50
C ARG A 65 4.80 -10.16 7.94
N THR A 66 5.78 -10.59 7.14
CA THR A 66 5.93 -12.01 6.75
C THR A 66 6.40 -12.83 7.95
N LYS A 67 6.27 -14.16 7.87
CA LYS A 67 6.78 -15.03 8.94
C LYS A 67 8.28 -14.81 9.16
N SER A 68 9.09 -14.73 8.11
CA SER A 68 10.53 -14.44 8.21
C SER A 68 10.83 -13.13 8.92
N GLN A 69 10.10 -12.06 8.59
CA GLN A 69 10.23 -10.76 9.26
C GLN A 69 9.87 -10.86 10.73
N MET A 70 8.78 -11.56 11.07
CA MET A 70 8.40 -11.77 12.46
C MET A 70 9.44 -12.59 13.24
N HIS A 71 10.12 -13.56 12.63
CA HIS A 71 11.24 -14.26 13.27
C HIS A 71 12.45 -13.34 13.49
N ARG A 72 12.69 -12.36 12.61
CA ARG A 72 13.72 -11.33 12.85
C ARG A 72 13.34 -10.40 13.99
N ILE A 73 12.07 -9.99 14.05
CA ILE A 73 11.54 -9.21 15.16
C ILE A 73 11.67 -10.01 16.46
N ASP A 74 11.30 -11.29 16.48
CA ASP A 74 11.46 -12.17 17.64
C ASP A 74 12.92 -12.24 18.11
N ARG A 75 13.89 -12.36 17.19
CA ARG A 75 15.32 -12.27 17.54
C ARG A 75 15.71 -10.90 18.12
N ALA A 76 15.21 -9.81 17.54
CA ALA A 76 15.49 -8.46 18.04
C ALA A 76 14.87 -8.22 19.42
N VAL A 77 13.64 -8.69 19.65
CA VAL A 77 12.96 -8.67 20.96
C VAL A 77 13.76 -9.48 21.99
N HIS A 78 14.23 -10.67 21.62
CA HIS A 78 15.07 -11.48 22.50
C HIS A 78 16.37 -10.76 22.87
N ALA A 79 17.01 -10.10 21.90
CA ALA A 79 18.23 -9.33 22.12
C ALA A 79 18.01 -8.07 22.98
N LEU A 80 16.86 -7.40 22.86
CA LEU A 80 16.57 -6.16 23.60
C LEU A 80 15.99 -6.41 25.00
N TYR A 81 15.19 -7.47 25.18
CA TYR A 81 14.32 -7.64 26.35
C TYR A 81 14.41 -9.02 27.01
N GLU A 82 15.27 -9.92 26.53
CA GLU A 82 15.47 -11.28 27.06
C GLU A 82 14.18 -12.12 27.11
N LYS A 83 13.23 -11.82 26.23
CA LYS A 83 11.94 -12.50 26.08
C LYS A 83 11.70 -12.84 24.62
N SER A 84 10.91 -13.88 24.34
CA SER A 84 10.40 -14.06 22.97
C SER A 84 9.33 -13.01 22.67
N LEU A 85 9.14 -12.70 21.39
CA LEU A 85 8.06 -11.86 20.93
C LEU A 85 6.72 -12.36 21.45
N LEU A 86 6.46 -13.67 21.39
CA LEU A 86 5.25 -14.27 21.93
C LEU A 86 5.06 -13.92 23.42
N GLN A 87 6.10 -14.05 24.24
CA GLN A 87 6.05 -13.71 25.68
C GLN A 87 5.83 -12.22 25.95
N VAL A 88 6.30 -11.35 25.06
CA VAL A 88 6.09 -9.89 25.17
C VAL A 88 4.63 -9.53 24.90
N VAL A 89 3.96 -10.24 24.00
CA VAL A 89 2.59 -9.90 23.57
C VAL A 89 1.50 -10.75 24.20
N ASP A 90 1.81 -11.88 24.84
CA ASP A 90 0.83 -12.88 25.33
C ASP A 90 -0.25 -12.30 26.28
N GLY A 91 0.10 -11.31 27.10
CA GLY A 91 -0.85 -10.63 27.99
C GLY A 91 -1.71 -9.55 27.32
N ASP A 92 -1.31 -9.14 26.13
CA ASP A 92 -1.83 -7.98 25.38
C ASP A 92 -2.64 -8.42 24.14
N ILE A 93 -2.39 -9.63 23.62
CA ILE A 93 -3.11 -10.17 22.46
C ILE A 93 -3.97 -11.37 22.88
N GLY A 94 -5.29 -11.15 22.90
CA GLY A 94 -6.28 -12.15 23.30
C GLY A 94 -7.09 -12.74 22.14
N GLY A 95 -7.74 -13.87 22.41
CA GLY A 95 -8.70 -14.49 21.49
C GLY A 95 -8.10 -14.91 20.15
N HIS A 96 -8.89 -14.84 19.09
CA HIS A 96 -8.50 -15.33 17.77
C HIS A 96 -7.45 -14.47 17.05
N PHE A 97 -7.29 -13.21 17.46
CA PHE A 97 -6.15 -12.39 17.06
C PHE A 97 -4.84 -12.95 17.64
N GLY A 98 -4.81 -13.21 18.95
CA GLY A 98 -3.66 -13.83 19.60
C GLY A 98 -3.30 -15.20 19.02
N ASP A 99 -4.32 -16.03 18.73
CA ASP A 99 -4.14 -17.31 18.03
C ASP A 99 -3.42 -17.12 16.69
N MET A 100 -3.82 -16.17 15.85
CA MET A 100 -3.19 -15.93 14.54
C MET A 100 -1.71 -15.57 14.67
N VAL A 101 -1.38 -14.63 15.55
CA VAL A 101 0.01 -14.20 15.78
C VAL A 101 0.84 -15.36 16.30
N SER A 102 0.30 -16.12 17.26
CA SER A 102 0.96 -17.31 17.80
C SER A 102 1.22 -18.35 16.71
N TYR A 103 0.24 -18.63 15.85
CA TYR A 103 0.41 -19.57 14.74
C TYR A 103 1.39 -19.07 13.68
N ALA A 104 1.54 -17.77 13.51
CA ALA A 104 2.46 -17.25 12.54
C ALA A 104 3.93 -17.29 13.02
N LEU A 105 4.17 -17.30 14.34
CA LEU A 105 5.50 -17.38 14.97
C LEU A 105 6.02 -18.80 15.20
N GLN A 106 5.16 -19.80 15.12
CA GLN A 106 5.52 -21.18 15.45
C GLN A 106 5.85 -22.00 14.19
N PRO A 107 6.82 -22.95 14.28
CA PRO A 107 7.09 -23.88 13.20
C PRO A 107 5.87 -24.75 12.85
N LYS A 108 5.70 -25.10 11.57
CA LYS A 108 4.56 -25.89 11.07
C LYS A 108 4.37 -27.21 11.83
N HIS A 109 5.46 -27.93 12.14
CA HIS A 109 5.38 -29.21 12.84
C HIS A 109 4.91 -29.08 14.30
N VAL A 110 5.31 -28.01 14.99
CA VAL A 110 4.85 -27.68 16.35
C VAL A 110 3.35 -27.38 16.33
N LEU A 111 2.90 -26.59 15.36
CA LEU A 111 1.48 -26.24 15.21
C LEU A 111 0.62 -27.45 14.85
N GLY A 112 1.07 -28.30 13.92
CA GLY A 112 0.33 -29.51 13.58
C GLY A 112 0.14 -30.43 14.79
N SER A 113 1.18 -30.57 15.62
CA SER A 113 1.13 -31.31 16.88
C SER A 113 0.15 -30.67 17.88
N LEU A 114 0.18 -29.35 18.01
CA LEU A 114 -0.75 -28.59 18.86
C LEU A 114 -2.20 -28.74 18.39
N PHE A 115 -2.45 -28.61 17.09
CA PHE A 115 -3.79 -28.72 16.49
C PHE A 115 -4.37 -30.11 16.66
N LEU A 116 -3.58 -31.18 16.43
CA LEU A 116 -4.06 -32.53 16.71
C LEU A 116 -4.39 -32.70 18.19
N THR A 117 -3.51 -32.23 19.08
CA THR A 117 -3.73 -32.34 20.53
C THR A 117 -5.01 -31.65 20.96
N LYS A 118 -5.24 -30.41 20.50
CA LYS A 118 -6.48 -29.66 20.75
C LYS A 118 -7.69 -30.36 20.13
N ALA A 119 -7.58 -30.83 18.89
CA ALA A 119 -8.66 -31.52 18.18
C ALA A 119 -9.10 -32.80 18.88
N CYS A 120 -8.16 -33.54 19.47
CA CYS A 120 -8.42 -34.79 20.19
C CYS A 120 -8.48 -34.62 21.71
N SER A 121 -8.66 -33.38 22.19
CA SER A 121 -8.86 -33.08 23.60
C SER A 121 -10.36 -33.03 23.93
N GLY A 122 -10.81 -33.86 24.88
CA GLY A 122 -12.22 -33.94 25.27
C GLY A 122 -12.93 -35.19 24.75
N VAL A 123 -14.27 -35.12 24.64
CA VAL A 123 -15.10 -36.22 24.13
C VAL A 123 -15.17 -36.11 22.60
N GLY A 124 -14.50 -37.03 21.91
CA GLY A 124 -14.44 -37.07 20.45
C GLY A 124 -13.25 -36.30 19.88
N CYS A 125 -13.21 -36.21 18.55
CA CYS A 125 -12.14 -35.55 17.80
C CYS A 125 -12.75 -34.53 16.84
N ASP A 126 -12.19 -33.31 16.76
CA ASP A 126 -12.54 -32.38 15.67
C ASP A 126 -11.89 -32.85 14.37
N GLU A 127 -12.61 -33.67 13.61
CA GLU A 127 -12.10 -34.23 12.37
C GLU A 127 -11.90 -33.16 11.28
N SER A 128 -12.49 -31.96 11.43
CA SER A 128 -12.22 -30.87 10.49
C SER A 128 -10.77 -30.40 10.59
N VAL A 129 -10.20 -30.40 11.80
CA VAL A 129 -8.78 -30.11 12.02
C VAL A 129 -7.91 -31.20 11.37
N VAL A 130 -8.29 -32.47 11.50
CA VAL A 130 -7.56 -33.58 10.88
C VAL A 130 -7.57 -33.47 9.35
N ILE A 131 -8.73 -33.13 8.76
CA ILE A 131 -8.84 -32.87 7.31
C ILE A 131 -7.98 -31.68 6.92
N ASP A 132 -8.01 -30.59 7.68
CA ASP A 132 -7.20 -29.40 7.45
C ASP A 132 -5.71 -29.77 7.44
N LEU A 133 -5.23 -30.55 8.41
CA LEU A 133 -3.82 -31.00 8.50
C LEU A 133 -3.39 -31.77 7.24
N VAL A 134 -4.10 -32.84 6.88
CA VAL A 134 -3.71 -33.68 5.73
C VAL A 134 -3.89 -32.99 4.38
N CYS A 135 -4.72 -31.94 4.31
CA CYS A 135 -4.93 -31.17 3.06
C CYS A 135 -4.02 -29.95 2.96
N THR A 136 -3.38 -29.52 4.04
CA THR A 136 -2.48 -28.35 4.03
C THR A 136 -1.00 -28.72 4.13
N HIS A 137 -0.65 -29.96 4.46
CA HIS A 137 0.74 -30.40 4.60
C HIS A 137 1.15 -31.42 3.53
N ASN A 138 2.43 -31.45 3.20
CA ASN A 138 3.05 -32.49 2.38
C ASN A 138 3.51 -33.69 3.25
N ASN A 139 4.05 -34.74 2.65
CA ASN A 139 4.43 -35.97 3.37
C ASN A 139 5.53 -35.71 4.40
N GLU A 140 6.56 -34.94 4.05
CA GLU A 140 7.66 -34.58 4.95
C GLU A 140 7.16 -33.75 6.16
N GLU A 141 6.29 -32.77 5.91
CA GLU A 141 5.68 -31.95 6.96
C GLU A 141 4.79 -32.80 7.89
N LEU A 142 4.01 -33.74 7.35
CA LEU A 142 3.18 -34.67 8.14
C LEU A 142 4.04 -35.65 8.96
N GLU A 143 5.16 -36.10 8.44
CA GLU A 143 6.13 -36.92 9.19
C GLU A 143 6.76 -36.12 10.34
N ALA A 144 7.18 -34.87 10.07
CA ALA A 144 7.72 -33.99 11.10
C ALA A 144 6.71 -33.70 12.22
N ILE A 145 5.43 -33.50 11.88
CA ILE A 145 4.34 -33.36 12.88
C ILE A 145 4.24 -34.63 13.74
N GLN A 146 4.26 -35.81 13.12
CA GLN A 146 4.18 -37.09 13.84
C GLN A 146 5.36 -37.30 14.78
N ALA A 147 6.58 -37.00 14.32
CA ALA A 147 7.78 -37.10 15.13
C ALA A 147 7.70 -36.17 16.36
N HIS A 148 7.35 -34.90 16.15
CA HIS A 148 7.23 -33.92 17.24
C HIS A 148 6.13 -34.30 18.25
N TRP A 149 4.95 -34.69 17.78
CA TRP A 149 3.86 -35.10 18.68
C TRP A 149 4.24 -36.35 19.48
N SER A 150 4.84 -37.34 18.82
CA SER A 150 5.19 -38.62 19.46
C SER A 150 6.26 -38.44 20.52
N ALA A 151 7.25 -37.57 20.27
CA ALA A 151 8.28 -37.21 21.24
C ALA A 151 7.70 -36.52 22.48
N ALA A 152 6.67 -35.68 22.32
CA ALA A 152 6.05 -34.96 23.43
C ALA A 152 5.07 -35.82 24.27
N ASN A 153 4.64 -36.98 23.77
CA ASN A 153 3.57 -37.79 24.38
C ASN A 153 4.00 -39.25 24.68
N ASP A 154 5.26 -39.60 24.42
CA ASP A 154 5.83 -40.95 24.59
C ASP A 154 5.00 -42.07 23.94
N LYS A 155 4.28 -41.76 22.85
CA LYS A 155 3.42 -42.69 22.09
C LYS A 155 3.37 -42.29 20.62
N PRO A 156 3.23 -43.24 19.69
CA PRO A 156 3.01 -42.92 18.28
C PRO A 156 1.74 -42.09 18.07
N MET A 157 1.84 -40.97 17.34
CA MET A 157 0.69 -40.13 16.97
C MET A 157 -0.40 -40.92 16.23
N ILE A 158 -0.01 -41.91 15.44
CA ILE A 158 -0.92 -42.82 14.73
C ILE A 158 -1.80 -43.61 15.70
N ASP A 159 -1.32 -43.98 16.90
CA ASP A 159 -2.12 -44.71 17.88
C ASP A 159 -3.25 -43.82 18.44
N LYS A 160 -2.97 -42.54 18.64
CA LYS A 160 -3.97 -41.55 19.04
C LYS A 160 -5.02 -41.37 17.93
N ILE A 161 -4.60 -41.21 16.68
CA ILE A 161 -5.54 -41.12 15.54
C ILE A 161 -6.38 -42.40 15.41
N ASN A 162 -5.77 -43.57 15.64
CA ASN A 162 -6.45 -44.86 15.59
C ASN A 162 -7.56 -45.00 16.63
N ALA A 163 -7.34 -44.45 17.83
CA ALA A 163 -8.27 -44.49 18.95
C ALA A 163 -9.44 -43.50 18.79
N GLU A 164 -9.19 -42.34 18.17
CA GLU A 164 -10.15 -41.24 18.08
C GLU A 164 -11.05 -41.28 16.84
N LEU A 165 -10.58 -41.90 15.75
CA LEU A 165 -11.30 -41.96 14.48
C LEU A 165 -11.85 -43.36 14.18
N ASP A 166 -12.85 -43.44 13.30
CA ASP A 166 -13.46 -44.70 12.89
C ASP A 166 -13.72 -44.80 11.37
N GLY A 167 -14.19 -45.99 10.96
CA GLY A 167 -14.63 -46.27 9.59
C GLY A 167 -13.59 -46.05 8.50
N ASP A 168 -14.08 -45.75 7.30
CA ASP A 168 -13.24 -45.52 6.12
C ASP A 168 -12.53 -44.16 6.16
N PHE A 169 -13.06 -43.21 6.94
CA PHE A 169 -12.39 -41.94 7.23
C PHE A 169 -11.05 -42.17 7.95
N LYS A 170 -11.05 -42.95 9.04
CA LYS A 170 -9.81 -43.33 9.74
C LYS A 170 -8.78 -43.96 8.79
N LYS A 171 -9.20 -44.95 7.99
CA LYS A 171 -8.29 -45.69 7.10
C LYS A 171 -7.60 -44.75 6.11
N LEU A 172 -8.34 -43.82 5.53
CA LEU A 172 -7.80 -42.86 4.57
C LEU A 172 -6.86 -41.85 5.27
N VAL A 173 -7.24 -41.33 6.43
CA VAL A 173 -6.39 -40.42 7.22
C VAL A 173 -5.06 -41.08 7.57
N ILE A 174 -5.06 -42.33 8.05
CA ILE A 174 -3.84 -43.06 8.39
C ILE A 174 -2.93 -43.21 7.17
N LYS A 175 -3.48 -43.59 6.01
CA LYS A 175 -2.71 -43.66 4.75
C LYS A 175 -2.04 -42.33 4.40
N LEU A 176 -2.75 -41.21 4.57
CA LEU A 176 -2.20 -39.88 4.27
C LEU A 176 -1.08 -39.50 5.25
N PHE A 177 -1.23 -39.77 6.55
CA PHE A 177 -0.15 -39.57 7.52
C PHE A 177 1.05 -40.52 7.30
N GLN A 178 0.84 -41.68 6.69
CA GLN A 178 1.91 -42.59 6.29
C GLN A 178 2.63 -42.17 4.98
N GLY A 179 2.32 -41.00 4.43
CA GLY A 179 3.03 -40.47 3.25
C GLY A 179 2.68 -41.18 1.94
N CYS A 180 1.52 -41.83 1.83
CA CYS A 180 1.14 -42.58 0.62
C CYS A 180 0.77 -41.70 -0.58
N LYS A 181 0.68 -40.38 -0.40
CA LYS A 181 0.23 -39.46 -1.45
C LYS A 181 1.41 -39.06 -2.34
N SER A 182 1.32 -39.34 -3.64
CA SER A 182 2.32 -38.86 -4.61
C SER A 182 2.39 -37.34 -4.62
N GLU A 183 3.60 -36.79 -4.68
CA GLU A 183 3.86 -35.35 -4.79
C GLU A 183 4.32 -34.95 -6.20
N SER A 184 4.37 -35.90 -7.14
CA SER A 184 4.78 -35.62 -8.52
C SER A 184 3.83 -34.64 -9.20
N THR A 185 4.40 -33.67 -9.92
CA THR A 185 3.70 -32.76 -10.82
C THR A 185 3.42 -33.37 -12.18
N ASP A 186 4.08 -34.49 -12.51
CA ASP A 186 3.89 -35.18 -13.78
C ASP A 186 2.50 -35.81 -13.83
N VAL A 187 1.89 -35.70 -15.01
CA VAL A 187 0.55 -36.21 -15.28
C VAL A 187 0.64 -37.32 -16.32
N ASP A 188 0.11 -38.49 -15.96
CA ASP A 188 -0.14 -39.58 -16.90
C ASP A 188 -1.62 -39.55 -17.30
N GLU A 189 -1.89 -38.98 -18.48
CA GLU A 189 -3.23 -38.84 -19.04
C GLU A 189 -3.90 -40.20 -19.36
N ASN A 190 -3.11 -41.22 -19.71
CA ASN A 190 -3.63 -42.56 -19.98
C ASN A 190 -4.07 -43.22 -18.67
N LEU A 191 -3.23 -43.12 -17.63
CA LEU A 191 -3.58 -43.57 -16.30
C LEU A 191 -4.76 -42.79 -15.73
N ALA A 192 -4.85 -41.49 -15.98
CA ALA A 192 -5.98 -40.65 -15.56
C ALA A 192 -7.30 -41.13 -16.19
N ALA A 193 -7.29 -41.43 -17.50
CA ALA A 193 -8.44 -41.97 -18.20
C ALA A 193 -8.84 -43.35 -17.67
N GLN A 194 -7.87 -44.24 -17.41
CA GLN A 194 -8.13 -45.54 -16.80
C GLN A 194 -8.75 -45.38 -15.40
N GLN A 195 -8.12 -44.61 -14.52
CA GLN A 195 -8.58 -44.35 -13.15
C GLN A 195 -9.96 -43.68 -13.13
N ALA A 196 -10.26 -42.81 -14.09
CA ALA A 196 -11.59 -42.22 -14.27
C ALA A 196 -12.68 -43.27 -14.52
N THR A 197 -12.39 -44.34 -15.28
CA THR A 197 -13.34 -45.44 -15.48
C THR A 197 -13.45 -46.38 -14.27
N GLU A 198 -12.39 -46.50 -13.48
CA GLU A 198 -12.35 -47.31 -12.25
C GLU A 198 -12.95 -46.60 -11.02
N LEU A 199 -13.34 -45.33 -11.12
CA LEU A 199 -13.81 -44.53 -9.99
C LEU A 199 -15.27 -44.88 -9.61
N TYR A 200 -15.41 -45.56 -8.47
CA TYR A 200 -16.67 -45.83 -7.77
C TYR A 200 -16.42 -45.80 -6.25
N LYS A 201 -17.47 -45.85 -5.43
CA LYS A 201 -17.39 -45.76 -3.96
C LYS A 201 -16.19 -46.46 -3.30
N ALA A 202 -15.88 -47.70 -3.68
CA ALA A 202 -14.83 -48.49 -3.03
C ALA A 202 -13.41 -48.10 -3.48
N THR A 203 -13.24 -47.43 -4.63
CA THR A 203 -11.94 -47.05 -5.18
C THR A 203 -11.56 -45.61 -4.89
N PHE A 204 -12.50 -44.74 -4.48
CA PHE A 204 -12.23 -43.32 -4.16
C PHE A 204 -11.04 -43.13 -3.22
N ALA A 205 -11.01 -43.84 -2.07
CA ALA A 205 -9.95 -43.67 -1.08
C ALA A 205 -8.58 -44.14 -1.58
N ARG A 206 -8.54 -45.22 -2.38
CA ARG A 206 -7.30 -45.73 -2.97
C ARG A 206 -6.75 -44.73 -3.98
N ILE A 207 -7.55 -44.41 -5.00
CA ILE A 207 -7.13 -43.58 -6.13
C ILE A 207 -6.81 -42.15 -5.66
N LEU A 208 -7.73 -41.49 -4.94
CA LEU A 208 -7.55 -40.10 -4.53
C LEU A 208 -6.59 -39.93 -3.34
N GLY A 209 -6.37 -41.00 -2.56
CA GLY A 209 -5.42 -41.00 -1.44
C GLY A 209 -3.97 -41.20 -1.88
N GLU A 210 -3.75 -41.87 -3.02
CA GLU A 210 -2.41 -42.20 -3.54
C GLU A 210 -1.97 -41.24 -4.66
N ALA A 211 -2.90 -40.72 -5.45
CA ALA A 211 -2.60 -39.82 -6.56
C ALA A 211 -2.14 -38.42 -6.11
N SER A 212 -1.27 -37.82 -6.92
CA SER A 212 -0.86 -36.42 -6.74
C SER A 212 -1.99 -35.46 -7.07
N ARG A 213 -1.90 -34.21 -6.62
CA ARG A 213 -2.91 -33.19 -6.94
C ARG A 213 -3.06 -32.97 -8.44
N ALA A 214 -1.94 -32.93 -9.17
CA ALA A 214 -1.93 -32.78 -10.62
C ALA A 214 -2.66 -33.96 -11.29
N GLN A 215 -2.32 -35.19 -10.89
CA GLN A 215 -2.98 -36.40 -11.37
C GLN A 215 -4.48 -36.43 -11.01
N ILE A 216 -4.88 -36.00 -9.80
CA ILE A 216 -6.29 -35.89 -9.40
C ILE A 216 -7.06 -34.92 -10.30
N GLN A 217 -6.46 -33.80 -10.71
CA GLN A 217 -7.12 -32.89 -11.66
C GLN A 217 -7.31 -33.53 -13.04
N ALA A 218 -6.33 -34.28 -13.53
CA ALA A 218 -6.45 -35.02 -14.78
C ALA A 218 -7.54 -36.11 -14.70
N ILE A 219 -7.57 -36.88 -13.60
CA ILE A 219 -8.61 -37.88 -13.33
C ILE A 219 -9.99 -37.22 -13.29
N LYS A 220 -10.12 -36.08 -12.60
CA LYS A 220 -11.38 -35.33 -12.52
C LYS A 220 -11.85 -34.91 -13.92
N ALA A 221 -10.96 -34.33 -14.73
CA ALA A 221 -11.28 -33.91 -16.09
C ALA A 221 -11.65 -35.10 -16.99
N ALA A 222 -10.95 -36.23 -16.87
CA ALA A 222 -11.25 -37.46 -17.61
C ALA A 222 -12.59 -38.07 -17.19
N TYR A 223 -12.90 -38.09 -15.89
CA TYR A 223 -14.17 -38.56 -15.36
C TYR A 223 -15.33 -37.72 -15.88
N GLU A 224 -15.20 -36.39 -15.83
CA GLU A 224 -16.22 -35.45 -16.30
C GLU A 224 -16.46 -35.60 -17.82
N ARG A 225 -15.41 -35.83 -18.61
CA ARG A 225 -15.50 -36.13 -20.05
C ARG A 225 -16.19 -37.46 -20.33
N ALA A 226 -15.88 -38.52 -19.58
CA ALA A 226 -16.40 -39.86 -19.82
C ALA A 226 -17.84 -40.05 -19.34
N GLN A 227 -18.17 -39.52 -18.16
CA GLN A 227 -19.45 -39.75 -17.47
C GLN A 227 -20.45 -38.61 -17.66
N GLY A 228 -20.04 -37.46 -18.18
CA GLY A 228 -20.88 -36.27 -18.34
C GLY A 228 -21.39 -35.69 -17.01
N ALA A 229 -20.77 -36.07 -15.89
CA ALA A 229 -21.16 -35.66 -14.54
C ALA A 229 -19.92 -35.33 -13.70
N SER A 230 -20.08 -34.38 -12.76
CA SER A 230 -18.99 -33.97 -11.89
C SER A 230 -18.57 -35.07 -10.91
N LEU A 231 -17.27 -35.35 -10.84
CA LEU A 231 -16.69 -36.28 -9.87
C LEU A 231 -17.03 -35.88 -8.43
N GLN A 232 -17.06 -34.58 -8.13
CA GLN A 232 -17.46 -34.09 -6.81
C GLN A 232 -18.89 -34.50 -6.47
N ARG A 233 -19.83 -34.35 -7.41
CA ARG A 233 -21.24 -34.76 -7.20
C ARG A 233 -21.39 -36.27 -7.02
N ALA A 234 -20.58 -37.06 -7.72
CA ALA A 234 -20.56 -38.51 -7.55
C ALA A 234 -20.13 -38.89 -6.12
N ILE A 235 -19.05 -38.31 -5.62
CA ILE A 235 -18.59 -38.49 -4.23
C ILE A 235 -19.66 -38.02 -3.24
N GLU A 236 -20.28 -36.86 -3.48
CA GLU A 236 -21.31 -36.32 -2.59
C GLU A 236 -22.56 -37.20 -2.50
N LYS A 237 -22.88 -37.94 -3.58
CA LYS A 237 -24.00 -38.87 -3.66
C LYS A 237 -23.69 -40.22 -3.01
N GLU A 238 -22.48 -40.74 -3.18
CA GLU A 238 -22.13 -42.11 -2.76
C GLU A 238 -21.51 -42.20 -1.35
N CYS A 239 -20.92 -41.10 -0.88
CA CYS A 239 -20.26 -41.00 0.42
C CYS A 239 -21.00 -40.06 1.37
N ASN A 240 -20.79 -40.21 2.67
CA ASN A 240 -21.37 -39.35 3.70
C ASN A 240 -20.32 -38.98 4.78
N GLY A 241 -20.74 -38.16 5.74
CA GLY A 241 -19.93 -37.80 6.90
C GLY A 241 -18.57 -37.18 6.57
N HIS A 242 -17.58 -37.46 7.42
CA HIS A 242 -16.22 -36.94 7.35
C HIS A 242 -15.44 -37.56 6.18
N PHE A 243 -15.73 -38.82 5.84
CA PHE A 243 -15.15 -39.50 4.68
C PHE A 243 -15.48 -38.77 3.38
N LYS A 244 -16.74 -38.40 3.15
CA LYS A 244 -17.13 -37.53 2.02
C LYS A 244 -16.37 -36.21 2.04
N ARG A 245 -16.30 -35.55 3.20
CA ARG A 245 -15.64 -34.23 3.32
C ARG A 245 -14.17 -34.30 2.95
N LEU A 246 -13.46 -35.34 3.40
CA LEU A 246 -12.06 -35.56 3.05
C LEU A 246 -11.86 -35.85 1.56
N LEU A 247 -12.69 -36.73 0.97
CA LEU A 247 -12.60 -37.02 -0.47
C LEU A 247 -12.85 -35.78 -1.33
N VAL A 248 -13.83 -34.95 -0.97
CA VAL A 248 -14.08 -33.67 -1.66
C VAL A 248 -12.92 -32.69 -1.44
N ALA A 249 -12.33 -32.65 -0.24
CA ALA A 249 -11.16 -31.82 0.04
C ALA A 249 -9.94 -32.20 -0.81
N LEU A 250 -9.73 -33.50 -1.05
CA LEU A 250 -8.65 -34.02 -1.89
C LEU A 250 -8.78 -33.62 -3.37
N LEU A 251 -9.97 -33.23 -3.83
CA LEU A 251 -10.19 -32.71 -5.19
C LEU A 251 -9.69 -31.28 -5.40
N ALA A 252 -9.28 -30.57 -4.35
CA ALA A 252 -8.74 -29.23 -4.48
C ALA A 252 -7.46 -29.23 -5.36
N PRO A 253 -7.37 -28.34 -6.36
CA PRO A 253 -6.25 -28.33 -7.31
C PRO A 253 -4.93 -27.95 -6.66
N SER A 254 -4.96 -27.17 -5.58
CA SER A 254 -3.79 -26.76 -4.83
C SER A 254 -4.10 -26.63 -3.33
N ARG A 255 -3.07 -26.35 -2.52
CA ARG A 255 -3.22 -26.11 -1.07
C ARG A 255 -4.01 -24.83 -0.85
N GLU A 256 -3.71 -23.81 -1.64
CA GLU A 256 -4.30 -22.48 -1.57
C GLU A 256 -5.78 -22.53 -1.93
N ALA A 257 -6.14 -23.33 -2.95
CA ALA A 257 -7.54 -23.60 -3.29
C ALA A 257 -8.31 -24.32 -2.16
N TYR A 258 -7.65 -25.27 -1.49
CA TYR A 258 -8.23 -25.91 -0.30
C TYR A 258 -8.47 -24.90 0.83
N ILE A 259 -7.47 -24.07 1.13
CA ILE A 259 -7.53 -23.06 2.20
C ILE A 259 -8.63 -22.03 1.90
N ALA A 260 -8.74 -21.56 0.65
CA ALA A 260 -9.83 -20.67 0.23
C ALA A 260 -11.21 -21.33 0.46
N THR A 261 -11.34 -22.61 0.15
CA THR A 261 -12.56 -23.40 0.41
C THR A 261 -12.82 -23.61 1.90
N ALA A 262 -11.78 -23.82 2.70
CA ALA A 262 -11.88 -23.97 4.15
C ALA A 262 -12.34 -22.66 4.82
N LEU A 263 -11.82 -21.52 4.38
CA LEU A 263 -12.24 -20.18 4.80
C LEU A 263 -13.71 -19.92 4.41
N TYR A 264 -14.09 -20.19 3.17
CA TYR A 264 -15.49 -20.04 2.75
C TYR A 264 -16.44 -20.86 3.62
N ARG A 265 -16.10 -22.14 3.88
CA ARG A 265 -16.89 -23.01 4.75
C ARG A 265 -16.86 -22.60 6.23
N ALA A 266 -15.87 -21.83 6.66
CA ALA A 266 -15.82 -21.29 8.02
C ALA A 266 -16.81 -20.13 8.21
N PHE A 267 -17.14 -19.42 7.13
CA PHE A 267 -18.16 -18.35 7.10
C PHE A 267 -19.58 -18.88 6.86
N GLU A 268 -19.73 -20.12 6.39
CA GLU A 268 -21.04 -20.68 6.04
C GLU A 268 -21.81 -21.18 7.28
N GLY A 269 -23.02 -20.64 7.52
CA GLY A 269 -23.94 -21.15 8.54
C GLY A 269 -24.49 -20.06 9.47
N VAL A 270 -24.96 -20.47 10.66
CA VAL A 270 -25.33 -19.53 11.72
C VAL A 270 -24.10 -19.29 12.60
N GLY A 271 -23.41 -18.18 12.34
CA GLY A 271 -22.15 -17.82 13.01
C GLY A 271 -20.92 -18.28 12.23
N THR A 272 -19.75 -17.82 12.68
CA THR A 272 -18.45 -18.06 12.03
C THR A 272 -17.62 -19.04 12.84
N ASN A 273 -16.92 -19.96 12.18
CA ASN A 273 -15.92 -20.81 12.84
C ASN A 273 -14.59 -20.06 12.95
N ASP A 274 -14.53 -19.12 13.89
CA ASP A 274 -13.40 -18.22 14.10
C ASP A 274 -12.08 -18.97 14.36
N ALA A 275 -12.13 -20.09 15.08
CA ALA A 275 -10.97 -20.93 15.33
C ALA A 275 -10.38 -21.52 14.04
N ARG A 276 -11.23 -21.90 13.07
CA ARG A 276 -10.77 -22.38 11.77
C ARG A 276 -10.25 -21.23 10.91
N VAL A 277 -10.87 -20.04 10.97
CA VAL A 277 -10.37 -18.83 10.30
C VAL A 277 -8.96 -18.48 10.82
N ALA A 278 -8.78 -18.43 12.14
CA ALA A 278 -7.49 -18.13 12.76
C ALA A 278 -6.40 -19.14 12.34
N ARG A 279 -6.72 -20.44 12.31
CA ARG A 279 -5.78 -21.46 11.81
C ARG A 279 -5.44 -21.27 10.33
N MET A 280 -6.45 -21.08 9.48
CA MET A 280 -6.24 -20.94 8.04
C MET A 280 -5.42 -19.69 7.69
N LEU A 281 -5.65 -18.57 8.38
CA LEU A 281 -4.91 -17.33 8.15
C LEU A 281 -3.52 -17.37 8.80
N GLY A 282 -3.41 -17.71 10.08
CA GLY A 282 -2.12 -17.70 10.81
C GLY A 282 -1.12 -18.75 10.34
N CYS A 283 -1.57 -19.83 9.70
CA CYS A 283 -0.66 -20.85 9.14
C CYS A 283 -0.10 -20.47 7.76
N VAL A 284 -0.71 -19.51 7.06
CA VAL A 284 -0.35 -19.11 5.70
C VAL A 284 0.49 -17.84 5.74
N ASP A 285 1.64 -17.88 5.08
CA ASP A 285 2.47 -16.68 4.92
C ASP A 285 1.95 -15.81 3.76
N LYS A 286 2.33 -14.54 3.76
CA LYS A 286 1.79 -13.54 2.83
C LYS A 286 1.96 -13.88 1.34
N PRO A 287 3.09 -14.45 0.87
CA PRO A 287 3.22 -14.83 -0.54
C PRO A 287 2.22 -15.90 -0.96
N GLU A 288 1.95 -16.88 -0.09
CA GLU A 288 0.95 -17.92 -0.32
C GLU A 288 -0.48 -17.36 -0.24
N MET A 289 -0.71 -16.35 0.61
CA MET A 289 -2.03 -15.73 0.80
C MET A 289 -2.56 -15.08 -0.48
N ALA A 290 -1.69 -14.54 -1.35
CA ALA A 290 -2.10 -13.96 -2.63
C ALA A 290 -2.84 -14.99 -3.51
N ALA A 291 -2.31 -16.21 -3.60
CA ALA A 291 -2.95 -17.29 -4.33
C ALA A 291 -4.25 -17.75 -3.67
N VAL A 292 -4.32 -17.79 -2.33
CA VAL A 292 -5.57 -18.06 -1.58
C VAL A 292 -6.65 -17.03 -1.94
N CYS A 293 -6.31 -15.73 -1.93
CA CYS A 293 -7.20 -14.64 -2.31
C CYS A 293 -7.68 -14.77 -3.76
N ALA A 294 -6.77 -15.08 -4.69
CA ALA A 294 -7.11 -15.26 -6.10
C ALA A 294 -8.11 -16.41 -6.30
N TYR A 295 -7.85 -17.57 -5.70
CA TYR A 295 -8.77 -18.70 -5.74
C TYR A 295 -10.14 -18.37 -5.11
N TYR A 296 -10.15 -17.61 -4.01
CA TYR A 296 -11.40 -17.22 -3.36
C TYR A 296 -12.25 -16.33 -4.27
N VAL A 297 -11.65 -15.32 -4.89
CA VAL A 297 -12.33 -14.42 -5.83
C VAL A 297 -12.82 -15.17 -7.06
N ASP A 298 -11.98 -16.03 -7.65
CA ASP A 298 -12.35 -16.80 -8.85
C ASP A 298 -13.53 -17.75 -8.58
N THR A 299 -13.54 -18.38 -7.41
CA THR A 299 -14.57 -19.39 -7.05
C THR A 299 -15.91 -18.76 -6.64
N TRP A 300 -15.89 -17.68 -5.85
CA TRP A 300 -17.12 -17.10 -5.25
C TRP A 300 -17.48 -15.70 -5.74
N GLY A 301 -16.60 -15.03 -6.51
CA GLY A 301 -16.84 -13.71 -7.08
C GLY A 301 -16.91 -12.57 -6.05
N VAL A 302 -16.41 -12.79 -4.84
CA VAL A 302 -16.32 -11.83 -3.73
C VAL A 302 -14.89 -11.83 -3.21
N ALA A 303 -14.34 -10.67 -2.87
CA ALA A 303 -13.01 -10.60 -2.29
C ALA A 303 -12.97 -11.21 -0.89
N LEU A 304 -11.91 -11.95 -0.56
CA LEU A 304 -11.75 -12.56 0.78
C LEU A 304 -11.80 -11.49 1.89
N VAL A 305 -11.21 -10.30 1.63
CA VAL A 305 -11.26 -9.16 2.57
C VAL A 305 -12.70 -8.67 2.82
N GLU A 306 -13.55 -8.67 1.80
CA GLU A 306 -14.96 -8.30 1.96
C GLU A 306 -15.71 -9.37 2.77
N ALA A 307 -15.47 -10.65 2.49
CA ALA A 307 -16.06 -11.75 3.25
C ALA A 307 -15.65 -11.71 4.74
N ILE A 308 -14.38 -11.39 5.04
CA ILE A 308 -13.89 -11.23 6.41
C ILE A 308 -14.63 -10.09 7.15
N ARG A 309 -14.79 -8.93 6.50
CA ARG A 309 -15.48 -7.77 7.09
C ARG A 309 -16.97 -8.03 7.34
N ASP A 310 -17.58 -8.91 6.55
CA ASP A 310 -18.99 -9.28 6.72
C ASP A 310 -19.19 -10.27 7.89
N GLU A 311 -18.19 -11.08 8.21
CA GLU A 311 -18.32 -12.26 9.09
C GLU A 311 -17.58 -12.16 10.43
N LEU A 312 -16.57 -11.30 10.53
CA LEU A 312 -15.80 -11.05 11.76
C LEU A 312 -16.12 -9.68 12.37
N SER A 313 -15.62 -9.42 13.58
CA SER A 313 -15.69 -8.08 14.18
C SER A 313 -14.54 -7.81 15.16
N GLY A 314 -14.25 -6.52 15.40
CA GLY A 314 -13.27 -6.06 16.39
C GLY A 314 -11.82 -6.39 16.01
N CYS A 315 -10.93 -6.53 17.00
CA CYS A 315 -9.49 -6.75 16.74
C CYS A 315 -9.20 -7.98 15.87
N PHE A 316 -10.07 -9.00 15.90
CA PHE A 316 -9.91 -10.18 15.04
C PHE A 316 -10.25 -9.88 13.57
N GLU A 317 -11.26 -9.04 13.31
CA GLU A 317 -11.54 -8.53 11.95
C GLU A 317 -10.36 -7.70 11.45
N ASP A 318 -9.91 -6.73 12.24
CA ASP A 318 -8.82 -5.82 11.87
C ASP A 318 -7.53 -6.59 11.61
N ALA A 319 -7.20 -7.57 12.46
CA ALA A 319 -6.05 -8.45 12.28
C ALA A 319 -6.17 -9.33 11.03
N ALA A 320 -7.33 -9.96 10.80
CA ALA A 320 -7.55 -10.80 9.63
C ALA A 320 -7.52 -9.99 8.33
N VAL A 321 -8.11 -8.80 8.32
CA VAL A 321 -8.06 -7.86 7.19
C VAL A 321 -6.62 -7.42 6.95
N ALA A 322 -5.87 -7.03 7.98
CA ALA A 322 -4.46 -6.68 7.86
C ALA A 322 -3.65 -7.85 7.30
N TRP A 323 -3.84 -9.06 7.81
CA TRP A 323 -3.12 -10.27 7.36
C TRP A 323 -3.35 -10.59 5.88
N VAL A 324 -4.59 -10.40 5.41
CA VAL A 324 -5.01 -10.74 4.03
C VAL A 324 -4.76 -9.60 3.04
N ALA A 325 -4.99 -8.36 3.45
CA ALA A 325 -4.90 -7.18 2.58
C ALA A 325 -3.48 -6.60 2.50
N ALA A 326 -2.62 -6.90 3.47
CA ALA A 326 -1.29 -6.33 3.50
C ALA A 326 -0.33 -7.07 2.57
N THR A 327 0.11 -6.37 1.54
CA THR A 327 1.27 -6.75 0.73
C THR A 327 2.46 -7.07 1.64
N ASP A 328 3.18 -8.17 1.35
CA ASP A 328 4.50 -8.42 1.91
C ASP A 328 5.33 -7.12 1.85
N PRO A 329 5.81 -6.58 2.99
CA PRO A 329 6.55 -5.33 2.97
C PRO A 329 7.85 -5.41 2.16
N THR A 330 8.35 -6.64 1.91
CA THR A 330 9.51 -6.93 1.07
C THR A 330 9.14 -7.39 -0.35
N GLN A 331 7.86 -7.57 -0.67
CA GLN A 331 7.34 -8.03 -1.98
C GLN A 331 8.15 -9.18 -2.61
N GLY A 332 8.60 -10.14 -1.80
CA GLY A 332 9.34 -11.31 -2.26
C GLY A 332 10.87 -11.18 -2.40
N LEU A 333 11.49 -10.05 -2.02
CA LEU A 333 12.95 -9.85 -1.97
C LEU A 333 13.70 -10.98 -1.25
N GLU A 334 13.11 -11.52 -0.19
CA GLU A 334 13.73 -12.59 0.62
C GLU A 334 13.90 -13.91 -0.13
N TYR A 335 13.22 -14.06 -1.27
CA TYR A 335 13.27 -15.26 -2.12
C TYR A 335 14.25 -15.11 -3.29
N ALA A 336 14.71 -13.89 -3.60
CA ALA A 336 15.69 -13.63 -4.67
C ALA A 336 17.08 -14.23 -4.38
N ASN A 337 17.43 -14.39 -3.10
CA ASN A 337 18.71 -15.00 -2.67
C ASN A 337 18.77 -16.53 -2.82
N ARG A 338 17.68 -17.21 -3.20
CA ARG A 338 17.65 -18.69 -3.25
C ARG A 338 18.17 -19.30 -4.56
N GLY A 339 18.60 -18.50 -5.54
CA GLY A 339 18.90 -18.96 -6.89
C GLY A 339 20.25 -18.54 -7.50
N LEU A 340 21.19 -17.99 -6.73
CA LEU A 340 22.49 -17.57 -7.26
C LEU A 340 23.49 -18.74 -7.22
N PRO A 341 24.03 -19.22 -8.35
CA PRO A 341 25.11 -20.20 -8.37
C PRO A 341 26.44 -19.54 -7.93
N GLU A 342 27.24 -20.26 -7.15
CA GLU A 342 28.50 -19.72 -6.58
C GLU A 342 29.63 -19.54 -7.60
N ASP A 343 29.55 -20.13 -8.81
CA ASP A 343 30.68 -20.22 -9.74
C ASP A 343 30.37 -19.68 -11.15
N GLY A 344 31.18 -18.70 -11.60
CA GLY A 344 31.01 -17.95 -12.84
C GLY A 344 31.46 -18.66 -14.12
N GLY A 345 30.51 -18.90 -15.03
CA GLY A 345 30.74 -19.30 -16.43
C GLY A 345 29.88 -18.48 -17.40
N ASP A 346 30.06 -18.67 -18.72
CA ASP A 346 29.46 -17.90 -19.83
C ASP A 346 27.93 -17.69 -19.76
N ASP A 347 27.22 -18.51 -18.98
CA ASP A 347 25.80 -18.31 -18.64
C ASP A 347 25.55 -16.99 -17.88
N ALA A 348 26.55 -16.45 -17.17
CA ALA A 348 26.50 -15.16 -16.47
C ALA A 348 26.20 -13.98 -17.40
N ARG A 349 26.56 -14.06 -18.69
CA ARG A 349 26.25 -13.00 -19.67
C ARG A 349 24.81 -13.11 -20.19
N SER A 350 24.23 -14.31 -20.21
CA SER A 350 22.82 -14.54 -20.51
C SER A 350 21.92 -14.18 -19.32
N VAL A 351 22.40 -14.46 -18.11
CA VAL A 351 21.82 -14.05 -16.83
C VAL A 351 21.91 -12.54 -16.66
N ALA A 352 23.03 -11.90 -17.02
CA ALA A 352 23.13 -10.43 -17.04
C ALA A 352 22.15 -9.79 -18.05
N LYS A 353 21.89 -10.46 -19.17
CA LYS A 353 20.89 -10.03 -20.17
C LYS A 353 19.45 -10.27 -19.69
N ALA A 354 19.22 -11.31 -18.89
CA ALA A 354 17.97 -11.55 -18.16
C ALA A 354 17.78 -10.52 -17.02
N PHE A 355 18.85 -10.16 -16.31
CA PHE A 355 18.92 -9.10 -15.28
C PHE A 355 18.61 -7.72 -15.87
N PHE A 356 19.09 -7.43 -17.10
CA PHE A 356 18.73 -6.21 -17.83
C PHE A 356 17.26 -6.20 -18.27
N ASN A 357 16.65 -7.36 -18.56
CA ASN A 357 15.21 -7.48 -18.77
C ASN A 357 14.43 -7.38 -17.44
N GLU A 358 15.07 -7.69 -16.31
CA GLU A 358 14.62 -7.46 -14.94
C GLU A 358 14.80 -6.02 -14.44
N ARG A 359 15.17 -5.05 -15.30
CA ARG A 359 15.01 -3.61 -14.98
C ARG A 359 13.56 -3.23 -14.61
N ALA A 360 12.58 -4.07 -14.94
CA ALA A 360 11.22 -4.00 -14.40
C ALA A 360 11.20 -4.14 -12.85
N ALA A 361 12.08 -4.96 -12.27
CA ALA A 361 12.24 -5.13 -10.83
C ALA A 361 12.90 -3.93 -10.13
N LEU A 362 13.51 -2.99 -10.86
CA LEU A 362 13.94 -1.69 -10.30
C LEU A 362 12.72 -0.79 -9.98
N THR A 363 11.62 -0.99 -10.71
CA THR A 363 10.30 -0.41 -10.38
C THR A 363 9.70 -1.09 -9.14
N ASP A 364 10.04 -2.36 -8.91
CA ASP A 364 9.66 -3.10 -7.72
C ASP A 364 10.55 -2.79 -6.49
N TYR A 365 11.80 -2.35 -6.65
CA TYR A 365 12.59 -1.76 -5.55
C TYR A 365 11.94 -0.46 -5.03
N ILE A 366 11.39 0.36 -5.93
CA ILE A 366 10.55 1.53 -5.59
C ILE A 366 9.21 1.09 -4.96
N ALA A 367 8.71 -0.12 -5.27
CA ALA A 367 7.52 -0.70 -4.66
C ALA A 367 7.78 -1.40 -3.30
N GLN A 368 9.00 -1.90 -3.05
CA GLN A 368 9.47 -2.48 -1.77
C GLN A 368 9.83 -1.40 -0.75
N ALA A 369 10.21 -0.21 -1.23
CA ALA A 369 10.24 0.99 -0.41
C ALA A 369 8.81 1.49 -0.06
N ARG A 370 7.73 1.01 -0.71
CA ARG A 370 6.37 1.58 -0.58
C ARG A 370 5.76 1.51 0.84
N PRO A 371 5.97 0.49 1.68
CA PRO A 371 5.54 0.51 3.08
C PRO A 371 6.34 1.52 3.90
N CYS A 372 7.66 1.59 3.71
CA CYS A 372 8.50 2.63 4.34
C CYS A 372 8.10 4.03 3.85
N LEU A 373 7.88 4.22 2.56
CA LEU A 373 7.40 5.46 1.96
C LEU A 373 5.97 5.79 2.41
N THR A 374 5.15 4.80 2.73
CA THR A 374 3.81 4.97 3.31
C THR A 374 3.92 5.42 4.76
N VAL A 375 4.72 4.75 5.58
CA VAL A 375 4.97 5.15 6.98
C VAL A 375 5.62 6.53 7.02
N ILE A 376 6.62 6.78 6.18
CA ILE A 376 7.25 8.10 6.03
C ILE A 376 6.22 9.11 5.54
N ALA A 377 5.33 8.77 4.61
CA ALA A 377 4.27 9.69 4.18
C ALA A 377 3.26 10.00 5.29
N VAL A 378 2.94 9.04 6.16
CA VAL A 378 2.10 9.24 7.35
C VAL A 378 2.84 10.10 8.39
N VAL A 379 4.12 9.83 8.66
CA VAL A 379 4.96 10.62 9.55
C VAL A 379 5.10 12.06 9.05
N ASP A 380 5.39 12.24 7.76
CA ASP A 380 5.47 13.54 7.10
C ASP A 380 4.11 14.26 7.18
N ALA A 381 2.99 13.56 6.94
CA ALA A 381 1.65 14.14 7.06
C ALA A 381 1.35 14.63 8.49
N VAL A 382 1.71 13.84 9.51
CA VAL A 382 1.58 14.24 10.92
C VAL A 382 2.51 15.40 11.26
N ALA A 383 3.76 15.39 10.77
CA ALA A 383 4.72 16.47 10.98
C ALA A 383 4.23 17.78 10.35
N ILE A 384 3.71 17.73 9.13
CA ILE A 384 3.08 18.88 8.45
C ILE A 384 1.89 19.38 9.27
N ARG A 385 0.97 18.49 9.69
CA ARG A 385 -0.17 18.90 10.52
C ARG A 385 0.26 19.55 11.84
N ARG A 386 1.33 19.06 12.46
CA ARG A 386 1.90 19.67 13.67
C ARG A 386 2.54 21.04 13.41
N ALA A 387 3.07 21.27 12.21
CA ALA A 387 3.62 22.57 11.81
C ALA A 387 2.52 23.61 11.53
N CYS A 388 1.36 23.17 11.02
CA CYS A 388 0.19 24.00 10.73
C CYS A 388 -0.76 24.20 11.92
N LYS A 389 -0.68 23.36 12.97
CA LYS A 389 -1.59 23.46 14.11
C LYS A 389 -1.20 24.60 15.06
N GLY A 390 -2.08 25.59 15.22
CA GLY A 390 -1.96 26.64 16.23
C GLY A 390 -2.42 27.99 15.71
N ILE A 391 -2.09 29.07 16.42
CA ILE A 391 -2.16 30.42 15.87
C ILE A 391 -0.85 30.63 15.09
N GLY A 392 -0.94 30.70 13.77
CA GLY A 392 0.19 30.85 12.85
C GLY A 392 0.88 29.52 12.49
N THR A 393 1.77 29.59 11.49
CA THR A 393 2.42 28.43 10.86
C THR A 393 3.88 28.35 11.27
N LYS A 394 4.35 27.16 11.65
CA LYS A 394 5.78 26.90 11.90
C LYS A 394 6.52 26.70 10.57
N ASP A 395 6.69 27.78 9.81
CA ASP A 395 7.21 27.77 8.44
C ASP A 395 8.51 26.97 8.27
N LYS A 396 9.47 27.12 9.19
CA LYS A 396 10.74 26.38 9.11
C LYS A 396 10.54 24.86 9.14
N ALA A 397 9.69 24.38 10.05
CA ALA A 397 9.39 22.95 10.16
C ALA A 397 8.60 22.43 8.95
N LEU A 398 7.68 23.25 8.42
CA LEU A 398 6.93 22.93 7.22
C LEU A 398 7.84 22.81 5.98
N ILE A 399 8.74 23.77 5.80
CA ILE A 399 9.73 23.79 4.72
C ILE A 399 10.71 22.62 4.81
N GLU A 400 11.20 22.29 6.00
CA GLU A 400 12.12 21.17 6.21
C GLU A 400 11.52 19.83 5.77
N VAL A 401 10.21 19.62 5.98
CA VAL A 401 9.53 18.41 5.54
C VAL A 401 9.21 18.48 4.04
N LEU A 402 8.56 19.54 3.56
CA LEU A 402 8.11 19.63 2.17
C LEU A 402 9.29 19.68 1.20
N CYS A 403 10.30 20.51 1.47
CA CYS A 403 11.41 20.71 0.55
C CYS A 403 12.43 19.56 0.54
N ALA A 404 12.46 18.71 1.56
CA ALA A 404 13.35 17.55 1.61
C ALA A 404 12.81 16.30 0.89
N ARG A 405 11.62 16.38 0.30
CA ARG A 405 10.97 15.24 -0.37
C ARG A 405 10.84 15.46 -1.88
N SER A 406 10.78 14.36 -2.62
CA SER A 406 10.47 14.40 -4.06
C SER A 406 8.98 14.67 -4.29
N LYS A 407 8.63 15.21 -5.46
CA LYS A 407 7.23 15.46 -5.84
C LYS A 407 6.40 14.17 -5.80
N ASP A 408 6.98 13.05 -6.25
CA ASP A 408 6.34 11.74 -6.18
C ASP A 408 6.05 11.27 -4.75
N HIS A 409 6.93 11.59 -3.80
CA HIS A 409 6.68 11.31 -2.39
C HIS A 409 5.61 12.23 -1.81
N LEU A 410 5.66 13.52 -2.12
CA LEU A 410 4.65 14.47 -1.68
C LEU A 410 3.25 14.14 -2.21
N LYS A 411 3.14 13.57 -3.41
CA LYS A 411 1.88 13.01 -3.93
C LYS A 411 1.32 11.91 -3.03
N ARG A 412 2.18 11.05 -2.46
CA ARG A 412 1.77 10.03 -1.47
C ARG A 412 1.38 10.68 -0.14
N VAL A 413 2.16 11.64 0.35
CA VAL A 413 1.82 12.40 1.56
C VAL A 413 0.44 13.02 1.44
N ASN A 414 0.13 13.68 0.30
CA ASN A 414 -1.17 14.30 0.06
C ASN A 414 -2.33 13.29 0.15
N ALA A 415 -2.16 12.07 -0.39
CA ALA A 415 -3.19 11.02 -0.31
C ALA A 415 -3.46 10.59 1.15
N TYR A 416 -2.41 10.40 1.95
CA TYR A 416 -2.56 10.05 3.38
C TYR A 416 -3.04 11.22 4.22
N TYR A 417 -2.60 12.44 3.93
CA TYR A 417 -3.05 13.65 4.60
C TYR A 417 -4.58 13.79 4.50
N HIS A 418 -5.14 13.55 3.31
CA HIS A 418 -6.59 13.53 3.10
C HIS A 418 -7.29 12.46 3.94
N SER A 419 -6.73 11.24 3.99
CA SER A 419 -7.29 10.16 4.80
C SER A 419 -7.24 10.43 6.31
N LEU A 420 -6.18 11.08 6.79
CA LEU A 420 -5.94 11.30 8.23
C LEU A 420 -6.66 12.54 8.77
N PHE A 421 -6.76 13.59 7.98
CA PHE A 421 -7.22 14.92 8.45
C PHE A 421 -8.45 15.46 7.70
N GLY A 422 -8.94 14.77 6.67
CA GLY A 422 -10.15 15.15 5.95
C GLY A 422 -10.03 16.36 5.02
N THR A 423 -8.81 16.88 4.84
CA THR A 423 -8.49 17.95 3.87
C THR A 423 -7.27 17.56 3.03
N SER A 424 -7.10 18.12 1.84
CA SER A 424 -5.91 17.86 1.02
C SER A 424 -4.71 18.62 1.57
N LEU A 425 -3.50 18.06 1.44
CA LEU A 425 -2.26 18.76 1.78
C LEU A 425 -2.12 20.06 0.97
N LEU A 426 -2.55 20.05 -0.30
CA LEU A 426 -2.55 21.25 -1.13
C LEU A 426 -3.41 22.38 -0.53
N ALA A 427 -4.62 22.05 -0.06
CA ALA A 427 -5.52 23.02 0.58
C ALA A 427 -4.96 23.52 1.93
N GLU A 428 -4.40 22.62 2.73
CA GLU A 428 -3.75 23.01 3.99
C GLU A 428 -2.60 24.00 3.72
N VAL A 429 -1.72 23.69 2.76
CA VAL A 429 -0.63 24.59 2.37
C VAL A 429 -1.17 25.92 1.85
N HIS A 430 -2.24 25.91 1.05
CA HIS A 430 -2.85 27.14 0.56
C HIS A 430 -3.32 28.07 1.70
N ASP A 431 -3.92 27.48 2.74
CA ASP A 431 -4.51 28.23 3.86
C ASP A 431 -3.45 28.67 4.88
N GLU A 432 -2.41 27.87 5.08
CA GLU A 432 -1.37 28.08 6.10
C GLU A 432 -0.18 28.90 5.59
N THR A 433 -0.08 29.13 4.28
CA THR A 433 1.04 29.86 3.68
C THR A 433 0.55 31.01 2.79
N THR A 434 1.43 31.98 2.51
CA THR A 434 1.07 33.15 1.69
C THR A 434 2.18 33.52 0.70
N GLY A 435 1.84 34.38 -0.27
CA GLY A 435 2.79 34.93 -1.25
C GLY A 435 3.45 33.88 -2.15
N TYR A 436 4.67 34.16 -2.59
CA TYR A 436 5.44 33.28 -3.48
C TYR A 436 5.97 32.01 -2.80
N TYR A 437 6.10 32.05 -1.47
CA TYR A 437 6.34 30.86 -0.66
C TYR A 437 5.21 29.84 -0.86
N ARG A 438 3.94 30.27 -0.72
CA ARG A 438 2.78 29.42 -1.03
C ARG A 438 2.84 28.89 -2.45
N GLN A 439 3.06 29.78 -3.42
CA GLN A 439 3.04 29.41 -4.83
C GLN A 439 4.09 28.32 -5.16
N LEU A 440 5.30 28.41 -4.61
CA LEU A 440 6.32 27.38 -4.77
C LEU A 440 5.87 26.03 -4.19
N MET A 441 5.31 26.02 -2.98
CA MET A 441 4.84 24.78 -2.33
C MET A 441 3.66 24.16 -3.09
N GLU A 442 2.72 24.98 -3.57
CA GLU A 442 1.60 24.51 -4.38
C GLU A 442 2.08 23.87 -5.69
N TYR A 443 3.04 24.48 -6.38
CA TYR A 443 3.59 23.91 -7.60
C TYR A 443 4.33 22.58 -7.34
N ALA A 444 5.03 22.47 -6.22
CA ALA A 444 5.67 21.23 -5.79
C ALA A 444 4.66 20.11 -5.46
N LEU A 445 3.47 20.46 -5.00
CA LEU A 445 2.41 19.51 -4.60
C LEU A 445 1.43 19.14 -5.72
N MET A 446 1.27 20.02 -6.70
CA MET A 446 0.27 19.86 -7.75
C MET A 446 0.67 18.75 -8.76
N PRO A 447 -0.28 17.90 -9.19
CA PRO A 447 -0.05 16.99 -10.31
C PRO A 447 0.42 17.75 -11.54
N THR A 448 1.38 17.20 -12.28
CA THR A 448 2.06 17.90 -13.38
C THR A 448 1.11 18.38 -14.48
N ASP A 449 0.12 17.57 -14.85
CA ASP A 449 -0.90 17.91 -15.84
C ASP A 449 -1.84 19.04 -15.36
N ASP A 450 -2.18 19.05 -14.06
CA ASP A 450 -2.92 20.15 -13.44
C ASP A 450 -2.10 21.45 -13.42
N LEU A 451 -0.81 21.36 -13.11
CA LEU A 451 0.13 22.48 -13.08
C LEU A 451 0.32 23.07 -14.47
N ASP A 452 0.58 22.23 -15.48
CA ASP A 452 0.76 22.68 -16.86
C ASP A 452 -0.50 23.39 -17.36
N ALA A 453 -1.68 22.80 -17.13
CA ALA A 453 -2.96 23.40 -17.55
C ALA A 453 -3.21 24.73 -16.86
N MET A 454 -2.89 24.83 -15.56
CA MET A 454 -3.01 26.07 -14.79
C MET A 454 -2.03 27.14 -15.25
N VAL A 455 -0.77 26.80 -15.51
CA VAL A 455 0.25 27.74 -15.97
C VAL A 455 -0.09 28.28 -17.35
N VAL A 456 -0.54 27.41 -18.26
CA VAL A 456 -1.01 27.84 -19.59
C VAL A 456 -2.27 28.71 -19.47
N LYS A 457 -3.19 28.38 -18.55
CA LYS A 457 -4.36 29.22 -18.30
C LYS A 457 -3.95 30.60 -17.78
N GLN A 458 -3.02 30.65 -16.83
CA GLN A 458 -2.47 31.88 -16.26
C GLN A 458 -1.81 32.75 -17.34
N ALA A 459 -1.09 32.13 -18.27
CA ALA A 459 -0.50 32.83 -19.41
C ALA A 459 -1.55 33.53 -20.29
N CYS A 460 -2.78 33.01 -20.31
CA CYS A 460 -3.89 33.56 -21.09
C CYS A 460 -4.94 34.28 -20.23
N ASP A 461 -4.65 34.56 -18.96
CA ASP A 461 -5.59 35.26 -18.07
C ASP A 461 -5.30 36.77 -18.06
N GLY A 462 -6.36 37.57 -18.17
CA GLY A 462 -6.28 39.03 -18.14
C GLY A 462 -6.39 39.71 -19.50
N LEU A 463 -5.92 40.95 -19.59
CA LEU A 463 -5.86 41.71 -20.84
C LEU A 463 -4.53 41.42 -21.55
N GLY A 464 -4.58 40.68 -22.65
CA GLY A 464 -3.40 40.21 -23.38
C GLY A 464 -3.01 38.78 -23.00
N THR A 465 -1.87 38.33 -23.53
CA THR A 465 -1.29 37.02 -23.24
C THR A 465 0.12 37.27 -22.69
N ASP A 466 0.59 36.45 -21.75
CA ASP A 466 2.00 36.40 -21.38
C ASP A 466 2.70 35.41 -22.33
N GLU A 467 3.14 35.91 -23.49
CA GLU A 467 3.75 35.10 -24.54
C GLU A 467 5.03 34.41 -24.06
N THR A 468 5.78 35.07 -23.17
CA THR A 468 7.03 34.53 -22.61
C THR A 468 6.73 33.32 -21.73
N LEU A 469 5.77 33.45 -20.80
CA LEU A 469 5.33 32.34 -19.97
C LEU A 469 4.77 31.20 -20.80
N LEU A 470 3.97 31.51 -21.82
CA LEU A 470 3.37 30.49 -22.68
C LEU A 470 4.42 29.67 -23.43
N VAL A 471 5.44 30.33 -23.98
CA VAL A 471 6.57 29.66 -24.63
C VAL A 471 7.36 28.81 -23.62
N GLU A 472 7.67 29.36 -22.45
CA GLU A 472 8.40 28.65 -21.40
C GLU A 472 7.63 27.43 -20.87
N ALA A 473 6.29 27.49 -20.84
CA ALA A 473 5.45 26.39 -20.42
C ALA A 473 5.35 25.28 -21.47
N LEU A 474 5.33 25.62 -22.76
CA LEU A 474 5.02 24.66 -23.84
C LEU A 474 6.26 24.10 -24.55
N ALA A 475 7.30 24.91 -24.75
CA ALA A 475 8.51 24.49 -25.46
C ALA A 475 9.25 23.28 -24.84
N PRO A 476 9.34 23.12 -23.49
CA PRO A 476 10.07 22.01 -22.89
C PRO A 476 9.26 20.72 -22.76
N LEU A 477 7.97 20.72 -23.11
CA LEU A 477 7.10 19.55 -22.89
C LEU A 477 7.42 18.42 -23.87
N SER A 478 7.43 17.19 -23.35
CA SER A 478 7.38 15.98 -24.17
C SER A 478 6.04 15.85 -24.88
N ASN A 479 5.99 15.02 -25.91
CA ASN A 479 4.76 14.71 -26.65
C ASN A 479 3.68 14.14 -25.73
N SER A 480 4.06 13.22 -24.83
CA SER A 480 3.13 12.60 -23.87
C SER A 480 2.57 13.61 -22.87
N ARG A 481 3.42 14.50 -22.34
CA ARG A 481 3.01 15.57 -21.42
C ARG A 481 2.15 16.62 -22.13
N MET A 482 2.45 16.94 -23.38
CA MET A 482 1.64 17.83 -24.22
C MET A 482 0.24 17.27 -24.49
N ILE A 483 0.12 15.96 -24.75
CA ILE A 483 -1.18 15.28 -24.91
C ILE A 483 -1.97 15.34 -23.60
N ALA A 484 -1.34 15.04 -22.47
CA ALA A 484 -1.96 15.09 -21.16
C ALA A 484 -2.45 16.51 -20.81
N LEU A 485 -1.63 17.53 -21.07
CA LEU A 485 -1.98 18.94 -20.93
C LEU A 485 -3.24 19.28 -21.74
N LYS A 486 -3.28 18.94 -23.04
CA LYS A 486 -4.44 19.26 -23.90
C LYS A 486 -5.73 18.65 -23.33
N ALA A 487 -5.69 17.37 -22.97
CA ALA A 487 -6.84 16.67 -22.39
C ALA A 487 -7.26 17.30 -21.05
N LYS A 488 -6.30 17.62 -20.19
CA LYS A 488 -6.57 18.21 -18.87
C LYS A 488 -7.12 19.63 -18.96
N PHE A 489 -6.58 20.44 -19.85
CA PHE A 489 -7.04 21.81 -20.12
C PHE A 489 -8.49 21.81 -20.61
N GLU A 490 -8.81 20.96 -21.59
CA GLU A 490 -10.18 20.84 -22.11
C GLU A 490 -11.16 20.36 -21.03
N ALA A 491 -10.78 19.34 -20.26
CA ALA A 491 -11.62 18.82 -19.17
C ALA A 491 -11.87 19.86 -18.07
N LYS A 492 -10.89 20.70 -17.75
CA LYS A 492 -10.95 21.66 -16.63
C LYS A 492 -11.60 22.98 -17.02
N TYR A 493 -11.40 23.44 -18.26
CA TYR A 493 -11.82 24.77 -18.72
C TYR A 493 -12.89 24.74 -19.81
N GLY A 494 -13.28 23.56 -20.31
CA GLY A 494 -14.38 23.38 -21.26
C GLY A 494 -14.10 23.88 -22.68
N GLN A 495 -12.82 24.08 -23.03
CA GLN A 495 -12.40 24.51 -24.36
C GLN A 495 -11.13 23.76 -24.80
N PRO A 496 -11.04 23.27 -26.06
CA PRO A 496 -9.82 22.68 -26.59
C PRO A 496 -8.66 23.69 -26.54
N LEU A 497 -7.49 23.25 -26.06
CA LEU A 497 -6.32 24.12 -25.91
C LEU A 497 -5.89 24.75 -27.25
N ILE A 498 -5.98 24.00 -28.36
CA ILE A 498 -5.65 24.49 -29.71
C ILE A 498 -6.55 25.68 -30.07
N ASP A 499 -7.85 25.58 -29.80
CA ASP A 499 -8.81 26.65 -30.11
C ASP A 499 -8.54 27.89 -29.25
N ARG A 500 -8.20 27.68 -27.97
CA ARG A 500 -7.77 28.76 -27.08
C ARG A 500 -6.54 29.48 -27.64
N MET A 501 -5.49 28.75 -28.02
CA MET A 501 -4.27 29.35 -28.59
C MET A 501 -4.54 30.07 -29.92
N ASN A 502 -5.43 29.53 -30.77
CA ASN A 502 -5.82 30.17 -32.02
C ASN A 502 -6.54 31.51 -31.79
N SER A 503 -7.27 31.64 -30.67
CA SER A 503 -7.97 32.88 -30.30
C SER A 503 -7.08 33.90 -29.60
N GLU A 504 -6.10 33.45 -28.82
CA GLU A 504 -5.20 34.31 -28.03
C GLU A 504 -4.02 34.83 -28.86
N LEU A 505 -3.52 34.03 -29.79
CA LEU A 505 -2.27 34.30 -30.50
C LEU A 505 -2.49 34.67 -31.97
N SER A 506 -1.50 35.36 -32.54
CA SER A 506 -1.44 35.64 -33.97
C SER A 506 -0.03 35.44 -34.53
N GLY A 507 0.11 35.55 -35.85
CA GLY A 507 1.40 35.53 -36.55
C GLY A 507 2.24 34.27 -36.33
N THR A 508 3.55 34.46 -36.33
CA THR A 508 4.56 33.39 -36.20
C THR A 508 4.47 32.69 -34.85
N LEU A 509 4.22 33.43 -33.75
CA LEU A 509 4.08 32.85 -32.42
C LEU A 509 2.95 31.82 -32.37
N ARG A 510 1.77 32.15 -32.92
CA ARG A 510 0.67 31.18 -33.05
C ARG A 510 1.12 29.93 -33.79
N THR A 511 1.89 30.10 -34.87
CA THR A 511 2.37 29.00 -35.70
C THR A 511 3.34 28.09 -34.93
N VAL A 512 4.26 28.66 -34.14
CA VAL A 512 5.15 27.90 -33.24
C VAL A 512 4.35 27.12 -32.21
N ILE A 513 3.43 27.80 -31.50
CA ILE A 513 2.64 27.17 -30.43
C ILE A 513 1.76 26.05 -31.00
N VAL A 514 1.07 26.27 -32.12
CA VAL A 514 0.25 25.23 -32.77
C VAL A 514 1.11 24.06 -33.24
N ALA A 515 2.34 24.31 -33.72
CA ALA A 515 3.27 23.25 -34.08
C ALA A 515 3.69 22.41 -32.86
N LEU A 516 3.98 23.04 -31.72
CA LEU A 516 4.26 22.35 -30.46
C LEU A 516 3.05 21.51 -29.99
N LEU A 517 1.84 22.06 -30.08
CA LEU A 517 0.60 21.36 -29.69
C LEU A 517 0.32 20.09 -30.52
N ARG A 518 0.97 19.92 -31.68
CA ARG A 518 0.88 18.67 -32.46
C ARG A 518 1.51 17.48 -31.75
N ALA A 519 2.47 17.70 -30.85
CA ALA A 519 3.13 16.65 -30.08
C ALA A 519 3.76 15.56 -30.97
N VAL A 520 4.61 15.98 -31.92
CA VAL A 520 5.29 15.10 -32.90
C VAL A 520 6.80 15.31 -32.92
N ARG A 521 7.39 15.74 -31.81
CA ARG A 521 8.85 15.89 -31.66
C ARG A 521 9.51 14.51 -31.64
N ASP A 522 10.68 14.36 -32.24
CA ASP A 522 11.52 13.19 -32.04
C ASP A 522 12.07 13.19 -30.60
N GLU A 523 11.85 12.12 -29.85
CA GLU A 523 12.29 11.96 -28.45
C GLU A 523 13.46 10.97 -28.33
N GLY A 524 14.07 10.57 -29.45
CA GLY A 524 15.27 9.76 -29.48
C GLY A 524 16.54 10.54 -29.09
N SER A 525 17.47 9.85 -28.44
CA SER A 525 18.79 10.39 -28.08
C SER A 525 19.85 10.20 -29.17
N ALA A 526 19.54 9.46 -30.23
CA ALA A 526 20.45 9.24 -31.35
C ALA A 526 20.58 10.53 -32.18
N VAL A 527 21.83 10.93 -32.43
CA VAL A 527 22.14 12.12 -33.23
C VAL A 527 22.58 11.69 -34.62
N ASP A 528 21.95 12.25 -35.64
CA ASP A 528 22.35 12.11 -37.03
C ASP A 528 23.15 13.35 -37.44
N SER A 529 24.48 13.18 -37.50
CA SER A 529 25.42 14.26 -37.84
C SER A 529 25.26 14.77 -39.28
N GLU A 530 24.89 13.90 -40.22
CA GLU A 530 24.69 14.28 -41.62
C GLU A 530 23.40 15.08 -41.77
N LEU A 531 22.32 14.60 -41.15
CA LEU A 531 21.07 15.34 -41.06
C LEU A 531 21.26 16.70 -40.36
N ALA A 532 22.06 16.76 -39.28
CA ALA A 532 22.34 18.00 -38.57
C ALA A 532 23.04 19.04 -39.47
N ALA A 533 24.01 18.60 -40.27
CA ALA A 533 24.69 19.47 -41.25
C ALA A 533 23.72 19.97 -42.33
N ASN A 534 22.90 19.08 -42.89
CA ASN A 534 21.89 19.43 -43.88
C ASN A 534 20.84 20.40 -43.33
N GLN A 535 20.36 20.17 -42.10
CA GLN A 535 19.40 21.05 -41.44
C GLN A 535 20.03 22.41 -41.08
N ALA A 536 21.31 22.45 -40.71
CA ALA A 536 22.02 23.70 -40.48
C ALA A 536 22.12 24.54 -41.78
N GLU A 537 22.41 23.91 -42.91
CA GLU A 537 22.40 24.59 -44.22
C GLU A 537 21.00 25.10 -44.60
N GLN A 538 19.95 24.29 -44.37
CA GLN A 538 18.56 24.71 -44.59
C GLN A 538 18.19 25.92 -43.73
N LEU A 539 18.56 25.93 -42.45
CA LEU A 539 18.31 27.07 -41.56
C LEU A 539 19.09 28.31 -41.99
N HIS A 540 20.30 28.16 -42.54
CA HIS A 540 21.05 29.28 -43.10
C HIS A 540 20.34 29.86 -44.32
N ALA A 541 19.95 29.01 -45.28
CA ALA A 541 19.23 29.42 -46.48
C ALA A 541 17.85 30.03 -46.17
N ALA A 542 17.21 29.58 -45.09
CA ALA A 542 15.93 30.11 -44.59
C ALA A 542 16.07 31.42 -43.80
N GLY A 543 17.26 31.78 -43.32
CA GLY A 543 17.52 33.00 -42.54
C GLY A 543 18.55 33.88 -43.23
N ALA A 544 19.78 33.88 -42.71
CA ALA A 544 20.85 34.78 -43.13
C ALA A 544 21.25 34.69 -44.63
N GLY A 545 20.90 33.60 -45.31
CA GLY A 545 21.14 33.40 -46.75
C GLY A 545 20.15 34.08 -47.69
N ARG A 546 19.14 34.79 -47.16
CA ARG A 546 18.07 35.44 -47.94
C ARG A 546 17.65 36.78 -47.35
N LEU A 547 16.88 37.56 -48.12
CA LEU A 547 16.23 38.78 -47.61
C LEU A 547 14.91 38.40 -46.92
N GLY A 548 14.86 38.58 -45.59
CA GLY A 548 13.74 38.21 -44.74
C GLY A 548 13.71 36.71 -44.42
N THR A 549 13.05 36.34 -43.32
CA THR A 549 13.10 34.99 -42.75
C THR A 549 12.03 34.08 -43.35
N ASP A 550 12.36 32.82 -43.55
CA ASP A 550 11.39 31.74 -43.72
C ASP A 550 11.17 31.05 -42.37
N GLU A 551 10.25 31.60 -41.58
CA GLU A 551 9.98 31.08 -40.24
C GLU A 551 9.36 29.68 -40.28
N GLU A 552 8.72 29.27 -41.37
CA GLU A 552 8.13 27.93 -41.50
C GLU A 552 9.21 26.84 -41.51
N THR A 553 10.33 27.09 -42.21
CA THR A 553 11.49 26.19 -42.19
C THR A 553 12.09 26.08 -40.77
N PHE A 554 12.27 27.20 -40.07
CA PHE A 554 12.73 27.19 -38.68
C PHE A 554 11.78 26.40 -37.77
N ILE A 555 10.48 26.67 -37.85
CA ILE A 555 9.47 26.01 -37.02
C ILE A 555 9.44 24.51 -37.30
N SER A 556 9.40 24.11 -38.58
CA SER A 556 9.29 22.69 -38.96
C SER A 556 10.49 21.86 -38.51
N ILE A 557 11.71 22.40 -38.60
CA ILE A 557 12.92 21.72 -38.14
C ILE A 557 12.96 21.68 -36.60
N LEU A 558 12.84 22.85 -35.94
CA LEU A 558 13.09 22.97 -34.50
C LEU A 558 11.99 22.38 -33.61
N THR A 559 10.75 22.27 -34.11
CA THR A 559 9.65 21.62 -33.36
C THR A 559 9.62 20.10 -33.53
N ARG A 560 10.29 19.56 -34.56
CA ARG A 560 10.31 18.12 -34.86
C ARG A 560 11.60 17.43 -34.42
N ALA A 561 12.75 18.10 -34.45
CA ALA A 561 14.02 17.51 -34.05
C ALA A 561 14.07 17.24 -32.53
N SER A 562 14.81 16.21 -32.11
CA SER A 562 15.10 15.97 -30.70
C SER A 562 15.98 17.07 -30.12
N PHE A 563 16.03 17.21 -28.79
CA PHE A 563 16.84 18.25 -28.16
C PHE A 563 18.33 18.06 -28.46
N GLU A 564 18.79 16.82 -28.49
CA GLU A 564 20.14 16.39 -28.83
C GLU A 564 20.46 16.70 -30.30
N GLN A 565 19.52 16.40 -31.22
CA GLN A 565 19.65 16.76 -32.62
C GLN A 565 19.71 18.29 -32.81
N VAL A 566 18.90 19.06 -32.08
CA VAL A 566 18.96 20.53 -32.10
C VAL A 566 20.32 21.05 -31.63
N GLN A 567 20.93 20.47 -30.59
CA GLN A 567 22.30 20.85 -30.20
C GLN A 567 23.32 20.52 -31.30
N ALA A 568 23.17 19.39 -31.99
CA ALA A 568 24.02 19.03 -33.12
C ALA A 568 23.85 20.00 -34.30
N ILE A 569 22.62 20.40 -34.62
CA ILE A 569 22.31 21.41 -35.65
C ILE A 569 22.99 22.73 -35.30
N LYS A 570 22.91 23.19 -34.05
CA LYS A 570 23.57 24.43 -33.60
C LYS A 570 25.08 24.36 -33.80
N ALA A 571 25.71 23.27 -33.37
CA ALA A 571 27.14 23.08 -33.53
C ALA A 571 27.57 22.97 -35.00
N ALA A 572 26.75 22.34 -35.85
CA ALA A 572 26.98 22.27 -37.29
C ALA A 572 26.84 23.64 -37.97
N TYR A 573 25.82 24.41 -37.59
CA TYR A 573 25.58 25.77 -38.09
C TYR A 573 26.74 26.70 -37.75
N GLU A 574 27.17 26.72 -36.49
CA GLU A 574 28.26 27.59 -36.04
C GLU A 574 29.58 27.23 -36.73
N ARG A 575 29.87 25.94 -36.91
CA ARG A 575 31.05 25.46 -37.63
C ARG A 575 31.04 25.88 -39.10
N ALA A 576 29.88 25.85 -39.75
CA ALA A 576 29.75 26.15 -41.18
C ALA A 576 29.74 27.66 -41.46
N GLN A 577 29.05 28.45 -40.62
CA GLN A 577 28.75 29.85 -40.90
C GLN A 577 29.63 30.84 -40.11
N GLY A 578 30.39 30.38 -39.11
CA GLY A 578 31.21 31.24 -38.26
C GLY A 578 30.43 32.18 -37.35
N ALA A 579 29.11 32.02 -37.26
CA ALA A 579 28.21 32.72 -36.36
C ALA A 579 27.21 31.73 -35.75
N SER A 580 26.81 31.95 -34.50
CA SER A 580 25.87 31.05 -33.83
C SER A 580 24.46 31.15 -34.43
N LEU A 581 23.73 30.04 -34.39
CA LEU A 581 22.34 30.00 -34.85
C LEU A 581 21.46 30.97 -34.04
N GLU A 582 21.75 31.15 -32.74
CA GLU A 582 21.11 32.16 -31.92
C GLU A 582 21.33 33.57 -32.47
N SER A 583 22.56 33.93 -32.87
CA SER A 583 22.82 35.25 -33.42
C SER A 583 22.07 35.47 -34.73
N ALA A 584 21.95 34.43 -35.57
CA ALA A 584 21.17 34.51 -36.80
C ALA A 584 19.67 34.73 -36.53
N ILE A 585 19.09 34.03 -35.56
CA ILE A 585 17.69 34.25 -35.19
C ILE A 585 17.46 35.68 -34.68
N ARG A 586 18.38 36.24 -33.89
CA ARG A 586 18.26 37.62 -33.36
C ARG A 586 18.41 38.71 -34.44
N SER A 587 19.15 38.44 -35.52
CA SER A 587 19.25 39.41 -36.62
C SER A 587 18.00 39.40 -37.51
N GLU A 588 17.37 38.23 -37.63
CA GLU A 588 16.30 37.95 -38.61
C GLU A 588 14.88 38.02 -38.02
N SER A 589 14.72 37.89 -36.71
CA SER A 589 13.41 37.91 -36.02
C SER A 589 13.41 38.88 -34.85
N ARG A 590 12.22 39.34 -34.43
CA ARG A 590 12.05 40.24 -33.29
C ARG A 590 10.84 39.85 -32.43
N GLY A 591 10.87 40.26 -31.16
CA GLY A 591 9.73 40.12 -30.24
C GLY A 591 9.43 38.66 -29.91
N ASP A 592 8.15 38.30 -29.83
CA ASP A 592 7.76 36.97 -29.32
C ASP A 592 8.12 35.82 -30.26
N ALA A 593 8.20 36.08 -31.56
CA ALA A 593 8.69 35.11 -32.54
C ALA A 593 10.17 34.77 -32.30
N GLU A 594 11.00 35.79 -32.05
CA GLU A 594 12.41 35.62 -31.69
C GLU A 594 12.53 34.82 -30.39
N ASN A 595 11.78 35.20 -29.36
CA ASN A 595 11.78 34.53 -28.06
C ASN A 595 11.37 33.05 -28.19
N ALA A 596 10.33 32.76 -28.97
CA ALA A 596 9.86 31.40 -29.22
C ALA A 596 10.91 30.55 -29.94
N LEU A 597 11.52 31.07 -31.01
CA LEU A 597 12.55 30.33 -31.76
C LEU A 597 13.81 30.10 -30.91
N LEU A 598 14.24 31.10 -30.14
CA LEU A 598 15.37 30.95 -29.21
C LEU A 598 15.08 29.94 -28.10
N ALA A 599 13.84 29.84 -27.64
CA ALA A 599 13.45 28.83 -26.65
C ALA A 599 13.56 27.41 -27.22
N LEU A 600 13.20 27.19 -28.49
CA LEU A 600 13.32 25.89 -29.15
C LEU A 600 14.77 25.42 -29.34
N LEU A 601 15.76 26.32 -29.25
CA LEU A 601 17.19 25.98 -29.32
C LEU A 601 17.79 25.44 -28.01
N ARG A 602 17.03 25.49 -26.91
CA ARG A 602 17.49 25.10 -25.58
C ARG A 602 16.95 23.73 -25.23
N THR A 603 17.75 22.97 -24.47
CA THR A 603 17.22 21.82 -23.72
C THR A 603 16.29 22.34 -22.61
N PRO A 604 15.34 21.53 -22.11
CA PRO A 604 14.42 21.95 -21.05
C PRO A 604 15.13 22.56 -19.83
N HIS A 605 16.15 21.89 -19.30
CA HIS A 605 16.91 22.36 -18.14
C HIS A 605 17.65 23.68 -18.40
N ALA A 606 18.23 23.85 -19.60
CA ALA A 606 18.86 25.11 -20.00
C ALA A 606 17.85 26.25 -20.18
N GLY A 607 16.62 25.93 -20.61
CA GLY A 607 15.49 26.86 -20.64
C GLY A 607 15.17 27.40 -19.25
N TYR A 608 15.01 26.52 -18.25
CA TYR A 608 14.76 26.94 -16.86
C TYR A 608 15.91 27.73 -16.24
N ALA A 609 17.16 27.34 -16.49
CA ALA A 609 18.33 28.09 -16.02
C ALA A 609 18.35 29.52 -16.60
N ALA A 610 18.04 29.67 -17.90
CA ALA A 610 17.93 30.98 -18.53
C ALA A 610 16.74 31.80 -17.99
N ALA A 611 15.60 31.17 -17.72
CA ALA A 611 14.44 31.81 -17.11
C ALA A 611 14.74 32.31 -15.70
N LEU A 612 15.44 31.52 -14.87
CA LEU A 612 15.91 31.94 -13.55
C LEU A 612 16.87 33.13 -13.65
N LYS A 613 17.85 33.09 -14.56
CA LYS A 613 18.75 34.24 -14.74
C LYS A 613 18.01 35.50 -15.19
N ARG A 614 16.99 35.35 -16.04
CA ARG A 614 16.12 36.45 -16.46
C ARG A 614 15.29 36.99 -15.29
N ALA A 615 14.81 36.11 -14.42
CA ALA A 615 14.02 36.49 -13.23
C ALA A 615 14.81 37.35 -12.24
N PHE A 616 16.13 37.18 -12.17
CA PHE A 616 17.04 37.98 -11.34
C PHE A 616 17.56 39.27 -12.00
N ARG A 617 17.08 39.63 -13.21
CA ARG A 617 17.54 40.85 -13.89
C ARG A 617 16.60 42.01 -13.61
N GLY A 618 17.17 43.12 -13.16
CA GLY A 618 16.50 44.42 -13.08
C GLY A 618 16.39 44.97 -11.67
N LEU A 619 15.51 45.96 -11.47
CA LEU A 619 15.19 46.48 -10.14
C LEU A 619 14.08 45.59 -9.54
N GLY A 620 14.48 44.46 -8.97
CA GLY A 620 13.58 43.47 -8.35
C GLY A 620 13.69 42.09 -8.98
N THR A 621 12.93 41.14 -8.43
CA THR A 621 12.96 39.73 -8.79
C THR A 621 11.59 39.30 -9.32
N ASP A 622 11.56 38.55 -10.44
CA ASP A 622 10.36 37.85 -10.88
C ASP A 622 10.17 36.58 -10.04
N ASP A 623 9.68 36.78 -8.81
CA ASP A 623 9.46 35.71 -7.83
C ASP A 623 8.51 34.62 -8.36
N ALA A 624 7.56 34.98 -9.23
CA ALA A 624 6.63 34.04 -9.85
C ALA A 624 7.35 33.10 -10.82
N ALA A 625 8.27 33.63 -11.64
CA ALA A 625 9.10 32.81 -12.51
C ALA A 625 10.04 31.90 -11.70
N VAL A 626 10.59 32.37 -10.57
CA VAL A 626 11.41 31.55 -9.68
C VAL A 626 10.60 30.40 -9.08
N ALA A 627 9.42 30.71 -8.51
CA ALA A 627 8.53 29.70 -7.95
C ALA A 627 8.13 28.66 -9.00
N ARG A 628 7.83 29.09 -10.23
CA ARG A 628 7.47 28.23 -11.36
C ARG A 628 8.62 27.34 -11.81
N ALA A 629 9.80 27.89 -12.04
CA ALA A 629 10.96 27.14 -12.51
C ALA A 629 11.40 26.07 -11.50
N LEU A 630 11.36 26.39 -10.20
CA LEU A 630 11.73 25.44 -9.16
C LEU A 630 10.61 24.44 -8.84
N GLY A 631 9.37 24.92 -8.66
CA GLY A 631 8.23 24.09 -8.26
C GLY A 631 7.72 23.16 -9.35
N SER A 632 7.95 23.48 -10.63
CA SER A 632 7.53 22.61 -11.75
C SER A 632 8.43 21.38 -11.95
N ASN A 633 9.62 21.37 -11.34
CA ASN A 633 10.65 20.37 -11.54
C ASN A 633 10.95 19.61 -10.23
N ASP A 634 11.24 18.31 -10.33
CA ASP A 634 11.62 17.49 -9.16
C ASP A 634 13.15 17.52 -8.95
N LYS A 635 13.64 16.91 -7.87
CA LYS A 635 15.04 16.99 -7.44
C LYS A 635 16.07 16.74 -8.54
N PRO A 636 15.97 15.67 -9.35
CA PRO A 636 16.96 15.42 -10.40
C PRO A 636 17.02 16.54 -11.45
N ASP A 637 15.87 17.08 -11.83
CA ASP A 637 15.77 18.16 -12.79
C ASP A 637 16.29 19.48 -12.20
N VAL A 638 15.98 19.76 -10.93
CA VAL A 638 16.46 20.97 -10.23
C VAL A 638 17.98 20.93 -10.05
N ALA A 639 18.56 19.77 -9.74
CA ALA A 639 20.01 19.60 -9.68
C ALA A 639 20.66 19.92 -11.04
N ARG A 640 20.13 19.34 -12.12
CA ARG A 640 20.64 19.61 -13.48
C ARG A 640 20.45 21.08 -13.91
N ILE A 641 19.36 21.72 -13.50
CA ILE A 641 19.17 23.17 -13.72
C ILE A 641 20.24 23.97 -12.97
N ALA A 642 20.55 23.60 -11.72
CA ALA A 642 21.56 24.28 -10.91
C ALA A 642 22.98 24.13 -11.52
N ASP A 643 23.32 22.95 -12.03
CA ASP A 643 24.60 22.69 -12.71
C ASP A 643 24.74 23.57 -13.96
N ILE A 644 23.72 23.54 -14.83
CA ILE A 644 23.69 24.36 -16.06
C ILE A 644 23.69 25.86 -15.73
N TYR A 645 23.04 26.27 -14.65
CA TYR A 645 23.05 27.65 -14.18
C TYR A 645 24.48 28.08 -13.77
N LEU A 646 25.19 27.23 -13.03
CA LEU A 646 26.58 27.47 -12.65
C LEU A 646 27.50 27.54 -13.88
N GLU A 647 27.39 26.58 -14.80
CA GLU A 647 28.17 26.52 -16.03
C GLU A 647 28.01 27.79 -16.88
N ASN A 648 26.76 28.27 -17.03
CA ASN A 648 26.46 29.39 -17.91
C ASN A 648 26.67 30.77 -17.29
N PHE A 649 26.58 30.89 -15.96
CA PHE A 649 26.56 32.21 -15.29
C PHE A 649 27.66 32.40 -14.25
N GLY A 650 28.46 31.36 -13.94
CA GLY A 650 29.61 31.45 -13.05
C GLY A 650 29.27 31.69 -11.58
N GLN A 651 28.00 31.53 -11.19
CA GLN A 651 27.48 31.67 -9.83
C GLN A 651 26.57 30.49 -9.53
N THR A 652 26.65 29.92 -8.33
CA THR A 652 25.76 28.81 -7.98
C THR A 652 24.31 29.29 -7.87
N LEU A 653 23.35 28.44 -8.20
CA LEU A 653 21.93 28.79 -8.08
C LEU A 653 21.54 29.10 -6.62
N VAL A 654 22.14 28.41 -5.65
CA VAL A 654 21.89 28.65 -4.22
C VAL A 654 22.34 30.06 -3.79
N GLU A 655 23.50 30.52 -4.24
CA GLU A 655 23.98 31.88 -3.96
C GLU A 655 23.05 32.93 -4.56
N ALA A 656 22.70 32.77 -5.85
CA ALA A 656 21.77 33.68 -6.52
C ALA A 656 20.43 33.77 -5.78
N LEU A 657 19.86 32.63 -5.36
CA LEU A 657 18.60 32.62 -4.60
C LEU A 657 18.72 33.29 -3.21
N LYS A 658 19.88 33.20 -2.56
CA LYS A 658 20.12 33.86 -1.26
C LYS A 658 20.19 35.37 -1.40
N GLU A 659 20.77 35.86 -2.49
CA GLU A 659 20.91 37.27 -2.82
C GLU A 659 19.57 37.90 -3.26
N GLU A 660 18.82 37.20 -4.10
CA GLU A 660 17.65 37.74 -4.80
C GLU A 660 16.33 37.58 -4.01
N LEU A 661 16.26 36.63 -3.07
CA LEU A 661 15.03 36.32 -2.32
C LEU A 661 15.15 36.68 -0.84
N SER A 662 14.00 36.75 -0.14
CA SER A 662 13.95 36.93 1.31
C SER A 662 12.87 36.10 2.00
N GLY A 663 12.87 36.10 3.34
CA GLY A 663 11.84 35.45 4.17
C GLY A 663 11.70 33.94 3.96
N SER A 664 10.48 33.43 4.19
CA SER A 664 10.12 32.02 4.00
C SER A 664 10.25 31.57 2.54
N PHE A 665 10.11 32.48 1.56
CA PHE A 665 10.29 32.15 0.16
C PHE A 665 11.76 31.81 -0.18
N ARG A 666 12.71 32.64 0.30
CA ARG A 666 14.15 32.32 0.20
C ARG A 666 14.45 30.98 0.86
N LEU A 667 13.96 30.78 2.09
CA LEU A 667 14.22 29.55 2.82
C LEU A 667 13.72 28.33 2.04
N ALA A 668 12.48 28.38 1.55
CA ALA A 668 11.90 27.30 0.76
C ALA A 668 12.66 27.04 -0.55
N ALA A 669 12.98 28.07 -1.32
CA ALA A 669 13.69 27.94 -2.60
C ALA A 669 15.11 27.41 -2.42
N VAL A 670 15.87 27.94 -1.44
CA VAL A 670 17.21 27.48 -1.12
C VAL A 670 17.19 26.03 -0.63
N THR A 671 16.28 25.67 0.28
CA THR A 671 16.15 24.29 0.75
C THR A 671 15.71 23.35 -0.37
N TRP A 672 14.84 23.79 -1.28
CA TRP A 672 14.40 22.98 -2.42
C TRP A 672 15.55 22.60 -3.34
N VAL A 673 16.42 23.56 -3.65
CA VAL A 673 17.62 23.38 -4.49
C VAL A 673 18.72 22.65 -3.74
N ALA A 674 18.99 22.99 -2.48
CA ALA A 674 20.02 22.31 -1.68
C ALA A 674 19.70 20.83 -1.45
N ALA A 675 18.44 20.49 -1.20
CA ALA A 675 18.00 19.10 -1.07
C ALA A 675 18.12 18.31 -2.39
N ALA A 676 18.26 18.99 -3.54
CA ALA A 676 18.56 18.34 -4.82
C ALA A 676 20.06 18.01 -4.97
N ALA A 677 20.94 18.71 -4.25
CA ALA A 677 22.39 18.57 -4.34
C ALA A 677 23.03 17.70 -3.23
N VAL A 678 22.28 17.35 -2.18
CA VAL A 678 22.81 16.79 -0.92
C VAL A 678 22.32 15.36 -0.68
N ALA A 679 23.25 14.43 -0.38
CA ALA A 679 22.98 13.03 -0.06
C ALA A 679 22.62 12.76 1.44
N ALA A 680 22.76 13.73 2.35
CA ALA A 680 22.56 13.53 3.80
C ALA A 680 21.79 14.67 4.54
N PRO A 681 20.86 14.35 5.48
CA PRO A 681 20.07 15.34 6.25
C PRO A 681 20.89 16.31 7.14
N SER A 682 22.07 15.92 7.61
CA SER A 682 22.94 16.75 8.46
C SER A 682 23.45 18.01 7.76
N ASP A 683 23.61 17.94 6.43
CA ASP A 683 24.20 19.02 5.65
C ASP A 683 23.14 20.09 5.31
N ILE A 684 21.85 19.70 5.26
CA ILE A 684 20.70 20.61 5.19
C ILE A 684 20.58 21.45 6.48
N ALA A 685 20.81 20.83 7.64
CA ALA A 685 20.83 21.53 8.93
C ALA A 685 22.04 22.47 9.07
N ALA A 686 23.17 22.15 8.42
CA ALA A 686 24.35 23.02 8.39
C ALA A 686 24.13 24.27 7.51
N LEU A 687 23.46 24.12 6.35
CA LEU A 687 23.15 25.24 5.44
C LEU A 687 22.19 26.29 6.02
N THR A 688 21.46 25.95 7.08
CA THR A 688 20.44 26.79 7.72
C THR A 688 20.90 27.44 9.03
N ARG A 689 22.15 27.22 9.48
CA ARG A 689 22.67 27.75 10.76
C ARG A 689 23.05 29.23 10.76
N ASP A 690 23.44 29.81 9.62
CA ASP A 690 24.04 31.16 9.58
C ASP A 690 23.04 32.31 9.29
N MET A 691 21.76 32.14 9.61
CA MET A 691 20.76 33.19 9.34
C MET A 691 20.36 33.97 10.61
N PRO A 692 20.39 35.32 10.59
CA PRO A 692 20.05 36.15 11.74
C PRO A 692 18.59 35.98 12.12
N GLN A 693 18.36 35.65 13.40
CA GLN A 693 17.02 35.57 13.99
C GLN A 693 16.47 36.98 14.21
N LYS A 694 15.25 37.26 13.71
CA LYS A 694 14.50 38.44 14.14
C LYS A 694 14.10 38.23 15.61
N GLN A 695 14.50 39.17 16.47
CA GLN A 695 13.99 39.27 17.84
C GLN A 695 12.50 39.64 17.77
N GLU A 696 11.62 38.71 18.11
CA GLU A 696 10.23 39.00 18.45
C GLU A 696 10.16 39.29 19.95
N GLU A 697 9.70 40.49 20.33
CA GLU A 697 9.38 40.85 21.71
C GLU A 697 8.22 39.99 22.21
N GLU A 698 8.54 38.95 23.00
CA GLU A 698 7.56 38.10 23.66
C GLU A 698 7.09 38.75 24.98
N ARG A 699 5.82 39.14 25.04
CA ARG A 699 5.16 39.56 26.29
C ARG A 699 4.80 38.31 27.10
N ALA A 700 5.54 38.08 28.17
CA ALA A 700 5.47 36.89 29.02
C ALA A 700 4.07 36.58 29.60
N PRO A 701 3.61 35.31 29.56
CA PRO A 701 2.68 34.76 30.53
C PRO A 701 3.43 34.09 31.70
N ALA A 702 2.81 34.12 32.88
CA ALA A 702 3.39 33.79 34.18
C ALA A 702 3.90 32.33 34.32
N ALA A 703 4.98 32.17 35.08
CA ALA A 703 5.71 30.92 35.31
C ALA A 703 4.90 29.86 36.09
N PRO A 704 4.95 28.57 35.69
CA PRO A 704 4.65 27.45 36.57
C PRO A 704 5.90 27.00 37.35
N ALA A 705 5.68 26.53 38.57
CA ALA A 705 6.69 26.22 39.57
C ALA A 705 7.67 25.09 39.17
N GLU A 706 8.92 25.24 39.60
CA GLU A 706 10.05 24.32 39.41
C GLU A 706 9.81 22.93 40.04
N ALA A 707 10.13 21.88 39.28
CA ALA A 707 10.34 20.53 39.79
C ALA A 707 11.86 20.31 40.05
N PRO A 708 12.25 19.58 41.11
CA PRO A 708 13.65 19.53 41.55
C PRO A 708 14.53 18.66 40.63
N GLU A 709 15.76 19.13 40.39
CA GLU A 709 16.80 18.44 39.62
C GLU A 709 17.33 17.19 40.34
N ILE A 710 17.49 16.09 39.59
CA ILE A 710 18.22 14.89 40.02
C ILE A 710 19.62 14.94 39.38
N PRO A 711 20.72 14.81 40.15
CA PRO A 711 22.07 14.93 39.62
C PRO A 711 22.49 13.68 38.83
N VAL A 712 23.10 13.91 37.66
CA VAL A 712 23.69 12.88 36.79
C VAL A 712 25.10 12.53 37.29
N VAL A 713 25.38 11.24 37.54
CA VAL A 713 26.72 10.72 37.85
C VAL A 713 27.31 10.03 36.60
N PRO A 714 28.56 10.33 36.20
CA PRO A 714 29.20 9.76 35.00
C PRO A 714 29.73 8.32 35.19
N PRO A 715 30.03 7.59 34.09
CA PRO A 715 30.22 6.15 34.10
C PRO A 715 31.69 5.79 34.34
N ALA A 716 32.07 5.59 35.60
CA ALA A 716 33.29 4.90 35.98
C ALA A 716 33.20 4.50 37.45
N ASP A 717 32.48 3.42 37.76
CA ASP A 717 32.67 2.60 38.96
C ASP A 717 31.67 1.42 38.94
N LEU A 718 32.10 0.29 38.35
CA LEU A 718 31.44 -1.01 38.51
C LEU A 718 32.35 -1.90 39.37
N PRO A 719 31.90 -2.39 40.54
CA PRO A 719 32.47 -3.59 41.12
C PRO A 719 31.69 -4.83 40.64
N ALA A 720 32.43 -5.82 40.14
CA ALA A 720 31.94 -7.13 39.77
C ALA A 720 31.40 -7.90 40.98
N VAL A 721 30.25 -8.57 40.84
CA VAL A 721 29.79 -9.55 41.84
C VAL A 721 29.28 -10.82 41.18
N THR A 722 29.81 -11.91 41.71
CA THR A 722 29.78 -13.32 41.34
C THR A 722 28.43 -14.01 41.57
N VAL A 723 28.19 -15.01 40.72
CA VAL A 723 27.11 -16.01 40.82
C VAL A 723 27.25 -16.87 42.08
N VAL A 724 26.15 -17.07 42.81
CA VAL A 724 25.97 -18.20 43.75
C VAL A 724 24.58 -18.80 43.53
N VAL A 725 24.53 -20.12 43.39
CA VAL A 725 23.35 -20.95 43.10
C VAL A 725 22.78 -21.57 44.40
N ALA A 726 21.46 -21.39 44.59
CA ALA A 726 20.42 -22.24 45.25
C ALA A 726 20.64 -22.77 46.71
N PRO A 727 19.59 -23.13 47.49
CA PRO A 727 18.56 -24.13 47.13
C PRO A 727 17.10 -23.86 47.56
N GLN A 728 16.25 -24.75 47.05
CA GLN A 728 14.80 -24.95 47.24
C GLN A 728 14.34 -25.12 48.70
N LEU A 729 13.06 -24.80 48.99
CA LEU A 729 12.11 -25.73 49.62
C LEU A 729 10.67 -25.20 49.66
N ALA A 730 9.73 -26.15 49.63
CA ALA A 730 8.31 -26.03 49.37
C ALA A 730 7.42 -26.12 50.64
N ALA A 731 6.10 -25.99 50.42
CA ALA A 731 4.95 -26.43 51.25
C ALA A 731 4.66 -25.61 52.53
N ALA A 732 3.43 -25.46 53.04
CA ALA A 732 2.03 -25.71 52.64
C ALA A 732 1.11 -25.12 53.76
N ALA A 733 -0.21 -25.12 53.51
CA ALA A 733 -1.34 -25.07 54.47
C ALA A 733 -1.67 -23.71 55.16
N VAL A 734 -2.82 -23.08 54.88
CA VAL A 734 -4.19 -23.27 55.42
C VAL A 734 -4.32 -22.86 56.90
N THR A 735 -5.12 -21.82 57.21
CA THR A 735 -6.37 -21.88 58.02
C THR A 735 -7.07 -20.51 58.17
N LYS A 736 -8.41 -20.57 58.19
CA LYS A 736 -9.39 -19.51 58.53
C LYS A 736 -9.37 -19.08 60.01
N GLY A 737 -9.93 -17.90 60.29
CA GLY A 737 -10.56 -17.50 61.57
C GLY A 737 -10.66 -15.96 61.64
N GLU A 738 -11.81 -15.34 61.32
CA GLU A 738 -12.94 -15.00 62.21
C GLU A 738 -12.62 -14.03 63.37
N GLY A 739 -13.41 -12.95 63.45
CA GLY A 739 -13.65 -12.13 64.66
C GLY A 739 -13.58 -10.62 64.39
N LYS A 740 -14.69 -9.92 64.11
CA LYS A 740 -15.75 -9.38 65.00
C LYS A 740 -15.40 -8.07 65.73
N GLY A 741 -16.34 -7.12 65.60
CA GLY A 741 -16.66 -6.04 66.55
C GLY A 741 -15.84 -4.77 66.34
N GLY A 742 -16.40 -3.58 66.21
CA GLY A 742 -17.74 -3.09 66.52
C GLY A 742 -17.59 -1.63 66.99
N ASP A 743 -18.59 -0.80 66.64
CA ASP A 743 -19.00 0.45 67.31
C ASP A 743 -17.98 1.62 67.31
N ASP A 744 -18.34 2.89 67.20
CA ASP A 744 -19.61 3.60 67.06
C ASP A 744 -19.24 5.08 66.82
N SER A 745 -20.27 5.93 66.63
CA SER A 745 -20.32 7.39 66.82
C SER A 745 -20.28 8.29 65.56
N ASP A 746 -21.47 8.49 64.99
CA ASP A 746 -22.24 9.75 65.03
C ASP A 746 -21.48 11.08 64.92
N SER A 747 -21.81 11.90 63.91
CA SER A 747 -22.79 13.00 64.08
C SER A 747 -22.85 13.95 62.88
N ASP A 748 -24.07 14.17 62.41
CA ASP A 748 -24.71 15.40 61.92
C ASP A 748 -23.90 16.48 61.15
N SER A 749 -24.36 16.81 59.94
CA SER A 749 -25.33 17.92 59.81
C SER A 749 -25.72 18.19 58.34
N SER A 750 -27.01 18.47 58.20
CA SER A 750 -27.78 18.85 57.02
C SER A 750 -27.39 20.20 56.39
N THR A 751 -27.58 20.34 55.08
CA THR A 751 -28.44 21.40 54.49
C THR A 751 -28.77 21.08 53.03
N ASP A 752 -30.07 21.10 52.74
CA ASP A 752 -30.69 21.03 51.41
C ASP A 752 -30.34 22.27 50.56
N GLU A 753 -30.21 22.08 49.24
CA GLU A 753 -30.97 22.85 48.24
C GLU A 753 -30.88 22.21 46.84
N SER A 754 -31.97 21.54 46.47
CA SER A 754 -32.72 21.67 45.21
C SER A 754 -31.96 21.87 43.88
N SER A 755 -32.02 20.88 42.99
CA SER A 755 -32.68 21.08 41.68
C SER A 755 -33.00 19.77 40.97
N ASP A 756 -34.20 19.78 40.43
CA ASP A 756 -34.95 18.72 39.78
C ASP A 756 -34.28 18.06 38.57
N GLY A 757 -34.60 16.78 38.36
CA GLY A 757 -34.26 16.07 37.14
C GLY A 757 -34.66 14.60 37.14
N HIS A 758 -35.94 14.31 37.37
CA HIS A 758 -36.57 12.99 37.22
C HIS A 758 -36.13 12.22 35.96
N ALA A 759 -35.81 10.93 36.13
CA ALA A 759 -36.58 9.84 35.51
C ALA A 759 -36.19 8.49 36.14
N SER A 760 -37.17 7.92 36.85
CA SER A 760 -37.18 6.60 37.47
C SER A 760 -37.16 5.47 36.44
N GLU A 761 -36.45 4.39 36.79
CA GLU A 761 -36.68 3.04 36.29
C GLU A 761 -38.15 2.63 36.47
N ALA A 762 -38.78 2.17 35.40
CA ALA A 762 -39.94 1.29 35.47
C ALA A 762 -40.05 0.45 34.18
N SER A 763 -39.98 -0.88 34.35
CA SER A 763 -40.80 -1.88 33.66
C SER A 763 -40.95 -1.76 32.13
N ALA A 764 -40.11 -2.48 31.38
CA ALA A 764 -40.37 -2.81 29.97
C ALA A 764 -40.88 -4.26 29.82
N HIS A 765 -42.17 -4.46 30.09
CA HIS A 765 -42.95 -5.57 29.52
C HIS A 765 -43.88 -5.02 28.40
N SER A 766 -44.05 -5.86 27.36
CA SER A 766 -45.11 -5.90 26.31
C SER A 766 -45.39 -4.81 25.27
N SER A 767 -44.78 -3.61 25.24
CA SER A 767 -45.32 -2.53 24.38
C SER A 767 -45.26 -2.70 22.84
N ASP A 768 -44.33 -3.48 22.27
CA ASP A 768 -44.24 -3.64 20.79
C ASP A 768 -45.33 -4.57 20.21
N GLY A 769 -45.81 -5.55 20.99
CA GLY A 769 -46.86 -6.47 20.56
C GLY A 769 -48.25 -5.84 20.66
N GLU A 770 -48.50 -5.12 21.76
CA GLU A 770 -49.77 -4.42 22.00
C GLU A 770 -49.97 -3.24 21.03
N GLY A 771 -48.89 -2.57 20.60
CA GLY A 771 -48.96 -1.51 19.57
C GLY A 771 -49.30 -2.02 18.17
N ALA A 772 -48.94 -3.26 17.83
CA ALA A 772 -49.27 -3.89 16.55
C ALA A 772 -50.73 -4.37 16.50
N GLU A 773 -51.23 -4.93 17.61
CA GLU A 773 -52.64 -5.32 17.75
C GLU A 773 -53.57 -4.10 17.81
N ALA A 774 -53.15 -3.00 18.47
CA ALA A 774 -53.87 -1.73 18.47
C ALA A 774 -53.95 -1.06 17.09
N GLN A 775 -53.06 -1.43 16.15
CA GLN A 775 -53.06 -0.97 14.75
C GLN A 775 -53.70 -1.97 13.77
N GLY A 776 -54.32 -3.04 14.29
CA GLY A 776 -55.10 -4.01 13.51
C GLY A 776 -54.26 -5.01 12.71
N TRP A 777 -52.99 -5.22 13.06
CA TRP A 777 -52.11 -6.15 12.34
C TRP A 777 -52.22 -7.58 12.88
N VAL A 778 -52.18 -8.57 11.98
CA VAL A 778 -52.21 -9.98 12.38
C VAL A 778 -50.81 -10.42 12.77
N MET A 779 -50.58 -10.76 14.04
CA MET A 779 -49.28 -11.25 14.51
C MET A 779 -49.02 -12.69 14.06
N THR A 780 -48.41 -12.84 12.88
CA THR A 780 -47.95 -14.14 12.37
C THR A 780 -46.71 -14.63 13.14
N PRO A 781 -46.43 -15.95 13.16
CA PRO A 781 -45.21 -16.49 13.77
C PRO A 781 -43.92 -15.85 13.22
N GLU A 782 -43.93 -15.48 11.94
CA GLU A 782 -42.83 -14.80 11.26
C GLU A 782 -42.62 -13.37 11.78
N LEU A 783 -43.69 -12.59 11.97
CA LEU A 783 -43.62 -11.25 12.56
C LEU A 783 -43.17 -11.31 14.03
N GLN A 784 -43.70 -12.25 14.82
CA GLN A 784 -43.27 -12.48 16.19
C GLN A 784 -41.77 -12.80 16.27
N HIS A 785 -41.26 -13.64 15.37
CA HIS A 785 -39.84 -13.97 15.28
C HIS A 785 -38.98 -12.75 14.90
N LEU A 786 -39.39 -11.97 13.89
CA LEU A 786 -38.65 -10.77 13.46
C LEU A 786 -38.57 -9.71 14.56
N PHE A 787 -39.65 -9.48 15.31
CA PHE A 787 -39.64 -8.58 16.47
C PHE A 787 -38.75 -9.09 17.61
N ALA A 788 -38.73 -10.40 17.88
CA ALA A 788 -37.84 -10.99 18.87
C ALA A 788 -36.36 -10.85 18.45
N LEU A 789 -36.06 -11.12 17.19
CA LEU A 789 -34.71 -11.02 16.62
C LEU A 789 -34.21 -9.57 16.63
N ARG A 790 -35.07 -8.61 16.26
CA ARG A 790 -34.75 -7.18 16.30
C ARG A 790 -34.42 -6.72 17.73
N ARG A 791 -35.20 -7.13 18.73
CA ARG A 791 -34.92 -6.80 20.14
C ARG A 791 -33.59 -7.38 20.61
N LYS A 792 -33.26 -8.61 20.22
CA LYS A 792 -31.97 -9.24 20.54
C LYS A 792 -30.80 -8.49 19.89
N VAL A 793 -30.91 -8.14 18.62
CA VAL A 793 -29.88 -7.40 17.86
C VAL A 793 -29.72 -5.97 18.37
N GLN A 794 -30.80 -5.32 18.79
CA GLN A 794 -30.79 -3.96 19.33
C GLN A 794 -30.10 -3.89 20.70
N ARG A 795 -30.27 -4.90 21.57
CA ARG A 795 -29.50 -5.01 22.82
C ARG A 795 -28.01 -5.18 22.59
N ASN A 796 -27.62 -5.81 21.48
CA ASN A 796 -26.22 -6.02 21.10
C ASN A 796 -25.59 -4.81 20.36
N GLY A 797 -26.27 -3.66 20.29
CA GLY A 797 -25.71 -2.43 19.72
C GLY A 797 -25.52 -2.40 18.19
N ASN A 798 -25.91 -3.46 17.45
CA ASN A 798 -25.72 -3.53 16.00
C ASN A 798 -26.77 -2.69 15.24
N LYS A 799 -26.46 -1.41 15.04
CA LYS A 799 -27.34 -0.41 14.42
C LYS A 799 -27.73 -0.75 12.97
N HIS A 800 -26.84 -1.39 12.21
CA HIS A 800 -27.10 -1.76 10.81
C HIS A 800 -28.13 -2.89 10.72
N ARG A 801 -27.90 -3.98 11.46
CA ARG A 801 -28.80 -5.15 11.48
C ARG A 801 -30.16 -4.82 12.10
N THR A 802 -30.19 -3.90 13.08
CA THR A 802 -31.44 -3.35 13.62
C THR A 802 -32.26 -2.63 12.54
N ARG A 803 -31.63 -1.81 11.69
CA ARG A 803 -32.29 -1.13 10.56
C ARG A 803 -32.81 -2.12 9.52
N MET A 804 -32.04 -3.16 9.21
CA MET A 804 -32.45 -4.19 8.25
C MET A 804 -33.67 -4.98 8.73
N LEU A 805 -33.67 -5.41 10.00
CA LEU A 805 -34.81 -6.10 10.60
C LEU A 805 -36.05 -5.20 10.70
N THR A 806 -35.86 -3.91 10.95
CA THR A 806 -36.95 -2.92 10.91
C THR A 806 -37.58 -2.83 9.52
N GLN A 807 -36.77 -2.92 8.46
CA GLN A 807 -37.27 -2.89 7.09
C GLN A 807 -38.00 -4.19 6.70
N GLN A 808 -37.53 -5.34 7.16
CA GLN A 808 -38.21 -6.63 6.97
C GLN A 808 -39.55 -6.70 7.69
N ILE A 809 -39.63 -6.20 8.92
CA ILE A 809 -40.89 -6.08 9.67
C ILE A 809 -41.89 -5.20 8.90
N ARG A 810 -41.45 -4.04 8.38
CA ARG A 810 -42.30 -3.16 7.57
C ARG A 810 -42.78 -3.81 6.28
N ALA A 811 -41.92 -4.58 5.61
CA ALA A 811 -42.29 -5.31 4.40
C ALA A 811 -43.30 -6.42 4.68
N ALA A 812 -43.14 -7.16 5.78
CA ALA A 812 -44.07 -8.20 6.21
C ALA A 812 -45.46 -7.61 6.57
N ILE A 813 -45.50 -6.46 7.23
CA ILE A 813 -46.75 -5.74 7.54
C ILE A 813 -47.41 -5.22 6.26
N ALA A 814 -46.64 -4.63 5.33
CA ALA A 814 -47.17 -4.14 4.06
C ALA A 814 -47.77 -5.27 3.20
N ALA A 815 -47.18 -6.48 3.26
CA ALA A 815 -47.69 -7.66 2.58
C ALA A 815 -49.06 -8.12 3.12
N GLN A 816 -49.33 -7.96 4.43
CA GLN A 816 -50.65 -8.28 5.01
C GLN A 816 -51.75 -7.31 4.56
N GLN A 817 -51.38 -6.07 4.25
CA GLN A 817 -52.34 -5.01 3.88
C GLN A 817 -52.64 -4.96 2.37
N GLY A 818 -52.09 -5.88 1.57
CA GLY A 818 -52.30 -5.90 0.12
C GLY A 818 -51.73 -4.68 -0.62
N ALA A 819 -50.87 -3.88 0.03
CA ALA A 819 -50.25 -2.72 -0.57
C ALA A 819 -49.07 -3.14 -1.47
N PRO A 820 -48.90 -2.56 -2.67
CA PRO A 820 -47.73 -2.81 -3.49
C PRO A 820 -46.46 -2.38 -2.74
N ALA A 821 -45.46 -3.26 -2.71
CA ALA A 821 -44.21 -3.03 -1.98
C ALA A 821 -43.58 -1.68 -2.38
N PRO A 822 -43.13 -0.85 -1.42
CA PRO A 822 -42.50 0.42 -1.75
C PRO A 822 -41.23 0.16 -2.56
N VAL A 823 -41.16 0.79 -3.73
CA VAL A 823 -40.01 0.69 -4.64
C VAL A 823 -38.80 1.35 -3.97
N PRO A 824 -37.70 0.61 -3.70
CA PRO A 824 -36.50 1.19 -3.11
C PRO A 824 -35.81 2.10 -4.13
N LYS A 825 -35.32 3.27 -3.69
CA LYS A 825 -34.56 4.25 -4.50
C LYS A 825 -33.22 3.72 -5.03
N ASN A 826 -32.89 2.44 -4.87
CA ASN A 826 -31.74 1.81 -5.52
C ASN A 826 -31.87 0.28 -5.54
N PRO A 827 -32.17 -0.39 -6.69
CA PRO A 827 -32.55 -1.81 -6.75
C PRO A 827 -31.40 -2.82 -6.52
N ALA A 828 -30.17 -2.35 -6.26
CA ALA A 828 -28.98 -3.19 -6.10
C ALA A 828 -28.67 -3.59 -4.65
N LYS A 829 -29.16 -2.85 -3.65
CA LYS A 829 -28.88 -3.14 -2.22
C LYS A 829 -30.10 -3.82 -1.58
N GLY A 830 -30.02 -5.14 -1.40
CA GLY A 830 -31.01 -5.91 -0.63
C GLY A 830 -31.37 -7.31 -1.16
N ARG A 831 -30.82 -7.75 -2.30
CA ARG A 831 -31.09 -9.11 -2.81
C ARG A 831 -30.26 -10.17 -2.07
N THR A 832 -30.89 -11.29 -1.71
CA THR A 832 -30.16 -12.46 -1.21
C THR A 832 -29.25 -13.03 -2.31
N PRO A 833 -28.17 -13.76 -1.97
CA PRO A 833 -27.28 -14.36 -2.96
C PRO A 833 -28.01 -15.24 -4.00
N ALA A 834 -29.02 -15.99 -3.56
CA ALA A 834 -29.87 -16.79 -4.44
C ALA A 834 -30.70 -15.94 -5.43
N GLN A 835 -31.21 -14.79 -4.99
CA GLN A 835 -31.94 -13.86 -5.84
C GLN A 835 -31.03 -13.11 -6.83
N LYS A 836 -29.78 -12.81 -6.42
CA LYS A 836 -28.76 -12.25 -7.33
C LYS A 836 -28.37 -13.26 -8.41
N ARG A 837 -28.20 -14.54 -8.04
CA ARG A 837 -27.92 -15.65 -8.96
C ARG A 837 -29.04 -15.86 -9.97
N ALA A 838 -30.29 -15.95 -9.52
CA ALA A 838 -31.45 -16.09 -10.42
C ALA A 838 -31.61 -14.89 -11.39
N ALA A 839 -31.29 -13.67 -10.94
CA ALA A 839 -31.31 -12.49 -11.80
C ALA A 839 -30.17 -12.49 -12.84
N ARG A 840 -28.99 -13.03 -12.48
CA ARG A 840 -27.84 -13.16 -13.38
C ARG A 840 -28.05 -14.26 -14.42
N GLU A 841 -28.62 -15.40 -14.02
CA GLU A 841 -29.01 -16.49 -14.92
C GLU A 841 -30.09 -16.03 -15.93
N ARG A 842 -31.08 -15.23 -15.50
CA ARG A 842 -32.07 -14.64 -16.41
C ARG A 842 -31.46 -13.63 -17.40
N ARG A 843 -30.49 -12.81 -16.96
CA ARG A 843 -29.77 -11.89 -17.84
C ARG A 843 -28.86 -12.61 -18.84
N ALA A 844 -28.18 -13.67 -18.40
CA ALA A 844 -27.36 -14.50 -19.27
C ALA A 844 -28.22 -15.23 -20.31
N ALA A 845 -29.38 -15.76 -19.91
CA ALA A 845 -30.34 -16.36 -20.83
C ALA A 845 -30.92 -15.34 -21.84
N ALA A 846 -31.22 -14.11 -21.41
CA ALA A 846 -31.69 -13.05 -22.29
C ALA A 846 -30.59 -12.56 -23.27
N ALA A 847 -29.34 -12.48 -22.82
CA ALA A 847 -28.21 -12.14 -23.68
C ALA A 847 -27.89 -13.25 -24.70
N ALA A 848 -28.00 -14.53 -24.29
CA ALA A 848 -27.85 -15.66 -25.19
C ALA A 848 -29.00 -15.72 -26.23
N ALA A 849 -30.23 -15.38 -25.85
CA ALA A 849 -31.35 -15.28 -26.78
C ALA A 849 -31.22 -14.10 -27.76
N ALA A 850 -30.67 -12.97 -27.32
CA ALA A 850 -30.39 -11.82 -28.21
C ALA A 850 -29.24 -12.10 -29.20
N ALA A 851 -28.24 -12.87 -28.78
CA ALA A 851 -27.14 -13.30 -29.65
C ALA A 851 -27.52 -14.39 -30.66
N ALA A 852 -28.64 -15.09 -30.45
CA ALA A 852 -29.17 -16.06 -31.41
C ALA A 852 -30.17 -15.43 -32.41
N HIS A 853 -30.53 -14.16 -32.22
CA HIS A 853 -31.49 -13.44 -33.06
C HIS A 853 -30.85 -12.39 -33.99
N ASN A 854 -29.58 -12.05 -33.74
CA ASN A 854 -28.66 -11.39 -34.68
C ASN A 854 -27.80 -12.45 -35.37
#